data_AF-A0A9W4K7B2-F1
#
_entry.id   AF-A0A9W4K7B2-F1
#
_cell.length_a   1.000
_cell.length_b   1.000
_cell.length_c   1.000
_cell.angle_alpha   90.00
_cell.angle_beta   90.00
_cell.angle_gamma   90.00
#
_symmetry.space_group_name_H-M   'P 1'
#
loop_
_entity.id
_entity.type
_entity.pdbx_description
1 polymer ?
#
loop_
_entity_poly.entity_id
_entity_poly.type
_entity_poly.pdbx_seq_one_letter_code
_entity_poly.pdbx_strand_id
1 'polypeptide(L)'
;MLAEPRKRHNGQPQACEPCRKAKVRCDHASPRCSRCVLRSLDCIYHPAPMTKRRPPTSHTSMQFDSTLPDLLTTHPVSTTFQIPTESSIGAEISLSPAHPSPAASSGLTARSSASKRNMLFQEQLGQHETTRFSAVFVENQDSFGAVMLDATNSDHHDLAREPDVMARSRVELAVRTLLNFPTARTCEMLMTGINHIYDVWLSPTMIQQCLKQVWTEYASELGELRTRESVWRVANDLFLNHKRPHSTSEYDYARNSDHASWVNWFGGPHLHWEMIGILFSWAGIAFRCKQEWDPVFDLPEQCGRNRNTAAEKMRECATACVRLCEGNFETSDTMVICMKNSTRLQSIIISDESDRVRVDYGTVRSAFISAGLHRLTPAKEFTPFFQHRASLASSMYYHDKCHSLFNARPPMLSNRYCHCPLPLDLCEEDVYGGRERLTMAIGNLDSNGWNTNGQIFTTTWLRALAMLSPIREGILELTLSVNSKFTKSQVEDLQVQLGKIVASYPSHIQYQGNSEWHPQSSSGFHERRAHEVYIITRIRLDVLQCQFLLQRLLVVRQFSGGQDLFDIAQETMSVILSLWLNRDQLQEFHHAFDWIAVSYGMPCAGILCVELLRASGLVPPAQQTEPSSTGAAGDCVKFSRSEVVQNLVMFRAFLDWIRPTDNNVQLSKKFKTVLQRIVDAVFDSLGSSGGLQTQMPSEQRSQTHYGPQDQQCPVQNVPTATGREHDIDPENTFNDMDWLNIVDWTQGAHQLAQVLRGQTAAINSTSMTMSPNDSFNTPRQPVKNATVPFWHRDIHELHDHRTTEELPVSSDVVIIGAGYAGVSTAYHLVKGDASDSELSVTVLEARGVCSGATGRNGGHLRPDMYTPMPRLIDRAGVERALEVTEFEIAHIHAIKALVEKEKIDCDFTLTRSIDVWSNEETARKAKEMYDTLASRDLEYMKDVFFVLGKDAEGISGVKGAKACASFTAATLWPYKLILHLTASILETGLVNLQTHTAVTSVTRQSSGSFVITTPRGTTVARKVVYANNAYISGLLPQYREAIVPCKGQCTHISVPEGKSAPLLNNSYIVREEDNVVSYFIPRADGSIVVGGANLRYYTDLSSWYDNVDDSCLIEQVKDHYDGYMQRHFNGWEDSGAQVDKIWTGIMGYSWDSLPHVGAVPGEDGQYVLAGFNGHGMPQVFLSALGVAKMVQNGIEFEDAGVPRLFQTTKDRLEKAKNGHFGGDILAIKR
;
A
#
# COMPACT_ATOMS: atom_id res chain seq x y z
N MET A 1 9.88 25.58 67.79
CA MET A 1 10.60 24.29 67.69
C MET A 1 11.70 24.44 66.65
N LEU A 2 12.81 23.69 66.75
CA LEU A 2 13.92 23.79 65.79
C LEU A 2 13.55 23.10 64.48
N ALA A 3 13.89 23.72 63.34
CA ALA A 3 13.55 23.19 62.02
C ALA A 3 14.44 21.98 61.65
N GLU A 4 13.83 20.91 61.12
CA GLU A 4 14.57 19.72 60.69
C GLU A 4 15.48 19.98 59.48
N PRO A 5 16.65 19.31 59.37
CA PRO A 5 17.49 19.38 58.18
C PRO A 5 16.76 18.82 56.94
N ARG A 6 16.55 19.66 55.92
CA ARG A 6 15.92 19.25 54.66
C ARG A 6 16.65 18.03 54.06
N LYS A 7 15.87 17.01 53.68
CA LYS A 7 16.36 15.79 53.03
C LYS A 7 16.54 16.02 51.52
N ARG A 8 17.47 15.29 50.92
CA ARG A 8 17.65 15.19 49.46
C ARG A 8 16.63 14.21 48.87
N HIS A 9 16.54 14.17 47.54
CA HIS A 9 15.65 13.26 46.80
C HIS A 9 15.83 11.76 47.14
N ASN A 10 16.98 11.37 47.69
CA ASN A 10 17.27 10.01 48.17
C ASN A 10 17.10 9.83 49.70
N GLY A 11 16.29 10.67 50.35
CA GLY A 11 15.98 10.60 51.78
C GLY A 11 17.10 11.03 52.75
N GLN A 12 18.35 11.10 52.29
CA GLN A 12 19.51 11.49 53.10
C GLN A 12 19.48 13.00 53.45
N PRO A 13 19.82 13.42 54.69
CA PRO A 13 19.91 14.83 55.06
C PRO A 13 20.87 15.64 54.16
N GLN A 14 20.51 16.88 53.83
CA GLN A 14 21.39 17.75 53.04
C GLN A 14 22.60 18.21 53.87
N ALA A 15 23.81 17.94 53.38
CA ALA A 15 25.04 18.48 53.97
C ALA A 15 25.15 20.00 53.74
N CYS A 16 25.70 20.74 54.73
CA CYS A 16 25.93 22.17 54.59
C CYS A 16 26.92 22.50 53.47
N GLU A 17 26.85 23.73 52.95
CA GLU A 17 27.57 24.16 51.77
C GLU A 17 29.10 24.09 51.89
N PRO A 18 29.75 24.41 53.04
CA PRO A 18 31.19 24.21 53.20
C PRO A 18 31.58 22.72 53.19
N CYS A 19 30.84 21.85 53.88
CA CYS A 19 31.09 20.42 53.87
C CYS A 19 30.87 19.81 52.47
N ARG A 20 29.83 20.26 51.75
CA ARG A 20 29.57 19.86 50.35
C ARG A 20 30.72 20.26 49.44
N LYS A 21 31.16 21.53 49.47
CA LYS A 21 32.27 22.04 48.67
C LYS A 21 33.59 21.31 48.97
N ALA A 22 33.86 21.03 50.25
CA ALA A 22 35.04 20.28 50.68
C ALA A 22 34.90 18.75 50.53
N LYS A 23 33.79 18.24 49.98
CA LYS A 23 33.47 16.80 49.82
C LYS A 23 33.61 15.96 51.11
N VAL A 24 33.38 16.55 52.27
CA VAL A 24 33.42 15.85 53.58
C VAL A 24 32.02 15.59 54.14
N ARG A 25 31.86 14.48 54.88
CA ARG A 25 30.62 14.18 55.59
C ARG A 25 30.29 15.30 56.59
N CYS A 26 29.04 15.76 56.56
CA CYS A 26 28.48 16.68 57.54
C CYS A 26 27.90 15.87 58.71
N ASP A 27 27.96 16.42 59.93
CA ASP A 27 27.32 15.87 61.12
C ASP A 27 25.85 16.36 61.28
N HIS A 28 25.45 17.35 60.48
CA HIS A 28 24.10 17.93 60.43
C HIS A 28 23.59 18.57 61.73
N ALA A 29 24.48 18.88 62.69
CA ALA A 29 24.11 19.65 63.88
C ALA A 29 23.62 21.06 63.51
N SER A 30 22.56 21.51 64.18
CA SER A 30 21.89 22.81 63.97
C SER A 30 22.09 23.71 65.20
N PRO A 31 22.37 25.01 65.05
CA PRO A 31 22.36 25.80 63.81
C PRO A 31 23.65 25.71 62.96
N ARG A 32 24.75 25.16 63.51
CA ARG A 32 26.03 25.01 62.79
C ARG A 32 26.61 23.61 63.03
N CYS A 33 27.04 22.95 61.96
CA CYS A 33 27.62 21.61 62.04
C CYS A 33 28.98 21.65 62.77
N SER A 34 29.28 20.62 63.56
CA SER A 34 30.46 20.58 64.45
C SER A 34 31.76 20.80 63.68
N ARG A 35 31.86 20.24 62.46
CA ARG A 35 33.01 20.46 61.56
C ARG A 35 33.15 21.88 61.03
N CYS A 36 32.06 22.65 60.89
CA CYS A 36 32.12 24.05 60.53
C CYS A 36 32.48 24.93 61.73
N VAL A 37 32.01 24.59 62.94
CA VAL A 37 32.43 25.25 64.19
C VAL A 37 33.94 25.08 64.41
N LEU A 38 34.45 23.85 64.38
CA LEU A 38 35.88 23.54 64.57
C LEU A 38 36.81 24.19 63.54
N ARG A 39 36.30 24.52 62.35
CA ARG A 39 37.07 25.18 61.27
C ARG A 39 36.77 26.67 61.13
N SER A 40 35.98 27.25 62.03
CA SER A 40 35.48 28.63 61.98
C SER A 40 34.79 29.01 60.64
N LEU A 41 34.21 28.03 59.94
CA LEU A 41 33.52 28.22 58.66
C LEU A 41 32.05 28.54 58.88
N ASP A 42 31.49 29.47 58.12
CA ASP A 42 30.06 29.78 58.20
C ASP A 42 29.21 28.65 57.59
N CYS A 43 28.19 28.20 58.32
CA CYS A 43 27.56 26.89 58.12
C CYS A 43 26.18 26.99 57.45
N ILE A 44 26.17 27.46 56.20
CA ILE A 44 24.94 27.69 55.45
C ILE A 44 24.41 26.39 54.80
N TYR A 45 23.12 26.12 54.91
CA TYR A 45 22.41 25.07 54.18
C TYR A 45 21.61 25.70 53.03
N HIS A 46 22.14 25.64 51.80
CA HIS A 46 21.55 26.34 50.65
C HIS A 46 20.34 25.60 50.06
N PRO A 47 19.16 26.23 49.87
CA PRO A 47 17.93 25.52 49.52
C PRO A 47 17.93 24.90 48.11
N ALA A 48 18.72 25.43 47.16
CA ALA A 48 18.89 24.89 45.81
C ALA A 48 20.38 24.94 45.40
N PRO A 49 21.17 23.86 45.55
CA PRO A 49 22.64 23.94 45.53
C PRO A 49 23.31 23.77 44.14
N MET A 50 22.53 23.77 43.05
CA MET A 50 23.00 23.33 41.71
C MET A 50 23.13 24.43 40.65
N THR A 51 22.47 25.59 40.81
CA THR A 51 22.46 26.65 39.79
C THR A 51 23.51 27.73 40.04
N LYS A 52 24.36 27.99 39.03
CA LYS A 52 25.24 29.17 38.96
C LYS A 52 24.75 30.11 37.85
N ARG A 53 24.54 31.38 38.17
CA ARG A 53 24.44 32.48 37.18
C ARG A 53 25.82 33.09 36.92
N ARG A 54 25.99 33.75 35.77
CA ARG A 54 27.17 34.57 35.42
C ARG A 54 26.65 35.98 35.03
N PRO A 55 27.23 37.09 35.54
CA PRO A 55 26.74 38.45 35.27
C PRO A 55 27.30 39.04 33.95
N PRO A 56 26.69 40.12 33.41
CA PRO A 56 27.06 40.72 32.13
C PRO A 56 28.11 41.85 32.25
N THR A 57 28.67 42.26 31.11
CA THR A 57 29.52 43.46 30.93
C THR A 57 29.15 44.18 29.62
N SER A 58 29.47 45.47 29.51
CA SER A 58 28.74 46.46 28.69
C SER A 58 29.47 47.03 27.47
N HIS A 59 28.70 47.77 26.64
CA HIS A 59 29.07 48.51 25.43
C HIS A 59 30.34 49.39 25.51
N THR A 60 30.96 49.60 24.33
CA THR A 60 31.51 50.90 23.89
C THR A 60 31.25 51.07 22.37
N SER A 61 31.11 52.30 21.90
CA SER A 61 30.76 52.68 20.51
C SER A 61 31.72 53.72 19.92
N MET A 62 31.92 53.77 18.60
CA MET A 62 32.30 54.99 17.87
C MET A 62 31.79 55.00 16.42
N GLN A 63 31.66 56.20 15.85
CA GLN A 63 31.41 56.51 14.44
C GLN A 63 32.75 56.95 13.78
N PHE A 64 32.86 56.96 12.44
CA PHE A 64 32.94 58.22 11.67
C PHE A 64 33.09 58.02 10.13
N ASP A 65 32.39 58.91 9.43
CA ASP A 65 32.65 59.55 8.12
C ASP A 65 32.87 58.79 6.78
N SER A 66 32.94 59.61 5.73
CA SER A 66 32.68 59.31 4.33
C SER A 66 33.61 60.06 3.37
N THR A 67 33.86 59.50 2.18
CA THR A 67 34.35 60.24 1.00
C THR A 67 33.79 59.66 -0.29
N LEU A 68 33.33 60.54 -1.17
CA LEU A 68 32.82 60.34 -2.54
C LEU A 68 33.66 61.23 -3.49
N PRO A 69 33.72 61.01 -4.82
CA PRO A 69 32.59 61.19 -5.75
C PRO A 69 32.50 60.07 -6.83
N ASP A 70 31.58 60.03 -7.79
CA ASP A 70 30.57 60.99 -8.30
C ASP A 70 29.32 60.18 -8.80
N LEU A 71 28.32 60.63 -9.59
CA LEU A 71 28.10 61.84 -10.39
C LEU A 71 26.59 62.27 -10.41
N LEU A 72 26.39 63.50 -10.88
CA LEU A 72 25.17 64.22 -11.29
C LEU A 72 24.41 63.52 -12.47
N THR A 73 23.12 63.72 -12.82
CA THR A 73 22.05 64.64 -12.35
C THR A 73 20.64 64.29 -12.93
N THR A 74 19.55 64.73 -12.25
CA THR A 74 18.19 65.15 -12.75
C THR A 74 17.34 64.31 -13.74
N HIS A 75 16.13 63.93 -13.29
CA HIS A 75 14.78 64.52 -13.62
C HIS A 75 14.46 65.12 -15.03
N PRO A 76 13.17 65.27 -15.47
CA PRO A 76 11.92 64.56 -15.08
C PRO A 76 10.80 64.35 -16.17
N VAL A 77 9.81 63.47 -15.87
CA VAL A 77 8.33 63.60 -16.08
C VAL A 77 7.66 63.76 -17.49
N SER A 78 6.48 63.09 -17.63
CA SER A 78 5.37 63.26 -18.62
C SER A 78 5.50 62.55 -20.00
N THR A 79 4.42 62.22 -20.74
CA THR A 79 2.97 62.57 -20.60
C THR A 79 1.98 61.45 -21.04
N THR A 80 0.70 61.67 -20.74
CA THR A 80 -0.61 61.04 -21.09
C THR A 80 -0.92 60.49 -22.50
N PHE A 81 -1.87 59.52 -22.54
CA PHE A 81 -2.91 59.24 -23.57
C PHE A 81 -2.44 58.64 -24.93
N GLN A 82 -3.23 57.91 -25.75
CA GLN A 82 -4.64 57.43 -25.72
C GLN A 82 -4.79 56.12 -26.56
N ILE A 83 -5.96 55.45 -26.52
CA ILE A 83 -6.30 54.26 -27.35
C ILE A 83 -7.03 54.66 -28.64
N PRO A 84 -6.78 53.98 -29.78
CA PRO A 84 -7.87 53.52 -30.64
C PRO A 84 -7.74 52.04 -31.08
N THR A 85 -8.83 51.50 -31.64
CA THR A 85 -9.03 50.11 -32.09
C THR A 85 -9.11 49.98 -33.62
N GLU A 86 -8.92 48.76 -34.15
CA GLU A 86 -9.79 48.03 -35.12
C GLU A 86 -9.03 47.09 -36.12
N SER A 87 -9.71 45.99 -36.50
CA SER A 87 -9.70 45.16 -37.76
C SER A 87 -8.47 45.09 -38.72
N SER A 88 -8.21 44.03 -39.53
CA SER A 88 -9.06 42.99 -40.17
C SER A 88 -8.25 41.74 -40.64
N ILE A 89 -8.97 40.62 -40.90
CA ILE A 89 -8.92 39.69 -42.07
C ILE A 89 -7.71 39.80 -43.04
N GLY A 90 -7.02 38.75 -43.55
CA GLY A 90 -7.15 37.27 -43.43
C GLY A 90 -6.64 36.52 -44.70
N ALA A 91 -6.33 35.21 -44.61
CA ALA A 91 -5.99 34.24 -45.71
C ALA A 91 -4.70 34.53 -46.56
N GLU A 92 -4.08 33.61 -47.33
CA GLU A 92 -4.34 32.20 -47.70
C GLU A 92 -3.02 31.39 -47.99
N ILE A 93 -3.12 30.18 -48.60
CA ILE A 93 -2.19 29.03 -48.58
C ILE A 93 -1.24 28.90 -49.82
N SER A 94 -0.15 28.11 -49.73
CA SER A 94 0.77 27.57 -50.80
C SER A 94 2.04 28.41 -51.15
N LEU A 95 3.21 27.86 -51.60
CA LEU A 95 3.76 26.47 -51.69
C LEU A 95 5.33 26.45 -51.79
N SER A 96 5.95 25.28 -52.03
CA SER A 96 7.41 25.03 -52.18
C SER A 96 7.83 24.76 -53.65
N PRO A 97 9.16 24.68 -54.02
CA PRO A 97 9.91 23.40 -53.93
C PRO A 97 11.47 23.39 -53.83
N ALA A 98 12.01 22.32 -53.20
CA ALA A 98 13.21 21.49 -53.52
C ALA A 98 14.68 22.02 -53.66
N HIS A 99 15.57 21.52 -52.77
CA HIS A 99 16.85 20.75 -52.97
C HIS A 99 17.97 21.19 -53.97
N PRO A 100 19.28 20.81 -53.79
CA PRO A 100 19.80 19.57 -53.17
C PRO A 100 21.06 19.67 -52.25
N SER A 101 21.59 18.51 -51.79
CA SER A 101 22.80 18.32 -50.95
C SER A 101 24.01 17.79 -51.75
N PRO A 102 25.22 17.68 -51.16
CA PRO A 102 25.69 16.37 -50.67
C PRO A 102 26.48 16.43 -49.32
N ALA A 103 26.99 15.29 -48.83
CA ALA A 103 27.49 15.13 -47.45
C ALA A 103 28.75 14.25 -47.30
N ALA A 104 29.50 14.45 -46.20
CA ALA A 104 30.49 13.56 -45.57
C ALA A 104 31.05 14.25 -44.29
N SER A 105 31.63 13.62 -43.26
CA SER A 105 31.52 12.26 -42.66
C SER A 105 32.47 12.19 -41.44
N SER A 106 32.21 11.56 -40.30
CA SER A 106 30.99 11.02 -39.67
C SER A 106 31.32 10.69 -38.18
N GLY A 107 30.32 10.49 -37.31
CA GLY A 107 30.57 10.21 -35.88
C GLY A 107 29.31 9.91 -35.06
N LEU A 108 28.84 8.66 -35.08
CA LEU A 108 27.62 8.21 -34.39
C LEU A 108 27.95 7.30 -33.19
N THR A 109 27.41 7.63 -32.03
CA THR A 109 26.88 6.65 -31.06
C THR A 109 25.78 7.31 -30.22
N ALA A 110 24.55 6.83 -30.37
CA ALA A 110 23.47 7.04 -29.40
C ALA A 110 23.20 5.72 -28.69
N ARG A 111 22.77 5.75 -27.42
CA ARG A 111 22.05 4.69 -26.67
C ARG A 111 21.82 5.14 -25.22
N SER A 112 20.77 4.70 -24.53
CA SER A 112 19.39 5.20 -24.71
C SER A 112 18.69 5.21 -23.34
N SER A 113 17.35 5.21 -23.30
CA SER A 113 16.57 5.16 -22.05
C SER A 113 15.36 4.21 -22.14
N ALA A 114 15.24 3.31 -21.17
CA ALA A 114 13.99 2.63 -20.79
C ALA A 114 14.13 2.04 -19.38
N SER A 115 13.08 1.85 -18.59
CA SER A 115 11.73 2.45 -18.61
C SER A 115 11.23 2.48 -17.16
N LYS A 116 10.66 3.58 -16.66
CA LYS A 116 9.23 3.92 -16.76
C LYS A 116 8.29 2.78 -16.35
N ARG A 117 7.51 3.05 -15.29
CA ARG A 117 6.03 2.94 -15.15
C ARG A 117 5.34 1.74 -15.82
N ASN A 118 4.28 1.25 -15.16
CA ASN A 118 2.88 1.34 -15.65
C ASN A 118 1.93 1.07 -14.45
N MET A 119 0.66 1.50 -14.42
CA MET A 119 -0.28 1.71 -15.52
C MET A 119 -1.09 3.01 -15.44
N LEU A 120 -1.33 3.60 -16.62
CA LEU A 120 -2.56 4.31 -16.97
C LEU A 120 -3.27 3.46 -18.04
N PHE A 121 -4.61 3.41 -18.03
CA PHE A 121 -5.51 3.44 -19.20
C PHE A 121 -6.93 2.93 -18.88
N GLN A 122 -7.77 3.86 -18.41
CA GLN A 122 -9.19 4.04 -18.73
C GLN A 122 -9.49 5.51 -18.33
N GLU A 123 -10.33 6.26 -19.03
CA GLU A 123 -11.25 5.92 -20.13
C GLU A 123 -11.18 6.98 -21.27
N GLN A 124 -11.80 6.65 -22.42
CA GLN A 124 -11.98 7.48 -23.63
C GLN A 124 -10.76 7.77 -24.54
N LEU A 125 -11.04 7.80 -25.84
CA LEU A 125 -10.08 7.89 -26.96
C LEU A 125 -10.87 8.34 -28.20
N GLY A 126 -10.56 9.49 -28.83
CA GLY A 126 -11.53 10.11 -29.75
C GLY A 126 -11.08 11.16 -30.78
N GLN A 127 -9.84 11.66 -30.78
CA GLN A 127 -9.28 12.41 -31.92
C GLN A 127 -7.74 12.31 -31.92
N HIS A 128 -7.11 12.46 -33.10
CA HIS A 128 -5.74 12.00 -33.33
C HIS A 128 -4.68 13.12 -33.24
N GLU A 129 -3.84 13.05 -32.22
CA GLU A 129 -2.42 13.43 -32.30
C GLU A 129 -1.56 12.33 -31.65
N THR A 130 -0.38 12.03 -32.22
CA THR A 130 0.37 10.80 -31.88
C THR A 130 1.71 11.05 -31.20
N THR A 131 1.69 10.94 -29.87
CA THR A 131 2.71 10.28 -29.03
C THR A 131 4.22 10.50 -29.30
N ARG A 132 4.91 11.09 -28.29
CA ARG A 132 6.38 11.16 -28.09
C ARG A 132 7.12 12.20 -28.95
N PHE A 133 8.12 12.93 -28.44
CA PHE A 133 8.45 13.29 -27.05
C PHE A 133 9.16 14.67 -26.97
N SER A 134 9.07 15.49 -28.03
CA SER A 134 9.97 16.65 -28.25
C SER A 134 9.31 17.83 -28.99
N ALA A 135 7.97 17.84 -29.14
CA ALA A 135 7.26 18.85 -29.92
C ALA A 135 7.54 20.28 -29.42
N VAL A 136 7.48 20.52 -28.11
CA VAL A 136 7.83 21.82 -27.49
C VAL A 136 9.31 21.88 -27.08
N PHE A 137 10.18 21.46 -27.99
CA PHE A 137 11.45 22.16 -28.23
C PHE A 137 11.46 22.85 -29.60
N VAL A 138 10.63 22.42 -30.57
CA VAL A 138 10.61 22.95 -31.94
C VAL A 138 10.05 24.37 -32.00
N GLU A 139 9.05 24.70 -31.18
CA GLU A 139 8.41 26.03 -31.19
C GLU A 139 9.34 27.18 -30.76
N ASN A 140 10.41 26.89 -30.00
CA ASN A 140 11.39 27.89 -29.54
C ASN A 140 12.82 27.30 -29.47
N GLN A 141 13.23 26.59 -30.52
CA GLN A 141 14.53 25.90 -30.54
C GLN A 141 15.74 26.86 -30.60
N ASP A 142 15.51 28.12 -30.96
CA ASP A 142 16.53 29.04 -31.48
C ASP A 142 17.05 30.11 -30.50
N SER A 143 16.68 30.06 -29.22
CA SER A 143 17.32 30.88 -28.15
C SER A 143 18.63 30.25 -27.63
N PHE A 144 19.42 29.71 -28.55
CA PHE A 144 20.56 28.80 -28.39
C PHE A 144 21.64 29.12 -27.33
N GLY A 145 21.95 28.10 -26.50
CA GLY A 145 23.32 27.60 -26.22
C GLY A 145 24.33 28.52 -25.49
N ALA A 146 25.53 28.05 -25.15
CA ALA A 146 26.08 26.69 -24.97
C ALA A 146 27.21 26.78 -23.91
N VAL A 147 27.51 25.77 -23.08
CA VAL A 147 28.41 24.62 -23.35
C VAL A 147 28.34 23.64 -22.14
N MET A 148 28.74 22.37 -22.33
CA MET A 148 28.69 21.25 -21.34
C MET A 148 29.81 21.36 -20.25
N LEU A 149 29.86 20.55 -19.17
CA LEU A 149 30.30 19.13 -19.14
C LEU A 149 30.14 18.41 -17.77
N ASP A 150 30.03 17.07 -17.86
CA ASP A 150 30.58 15.98 -17.00
C ASP A 150 30.05 15.55 -15.60
N ALA A 151 29.43 14.35 -15.63
CA ALA A 151 29.90 13.07 -15.03
C ALA A 151 29.38 12.52 -13.66
N THR A 152 29.52 11.19 -13.51
CA THR A 152 29.00 10.30 -12.44
C THR A 152 30.01 10.06 -11.29
N ASN A 153 29.78 9.26 -10.24
CA ASN A 153 29.93 7.78 -10.21
C ASN A 153 29.67 7.16 -8.80
N SER A 154 29.74 5.82 -8.70
CA SER A 154 29.64 5.01 -7.47
C SER A 154 30.99 4.62 -6.84
N ASP A 155 30.94 4.08 -5.61
CA ASP A 155 32.04 3.69 -4.70
C ASP A 155 33.39 3.29 -5.32
N HIS A 156 34.49 3.82 -4.73
CA HIS A 156 35.83 3.22 -4.71
C HIS A 156 36.62 3.66 -3.46
N HIS A 157 37.67 2.91 -3.10
CA HIS A 157 38.60 3.28 -2.02
C HIS A 157 39.48 4.48 -2.40
N ASP A 158 39.76 5.36 -1.43
CA ASP A 158 40.77 6.41 -1.57
C ASP A 158 42.19 5.81 -1.65
N LEU A 159 42.71 5.74 -2.87
CA LEU A 159 44.15 5.70 -3.17
C LEU A 159 44.43 6.81 -4.19
N ALA A 160 45.29 7.75 -3.81
CA ALA A 160 45.27 9.08 -4.42
C ALA A 160 45.98 9.17 -5.78
N ARG A 161 45.29 9.84 -6.71
CA ARG A 161 45.75 10.48 -7.97
C ARG A 161 45.81 9.62 -9.24
N GLU A 162 45.61 10.34 -10.35
CA GLU A 162 45.75 9.95 -11.77
C GLU A 162 44.63 9.06 -12.40
N PRO A 163 44.42 9.12 -13.75
CA PRO A 163 43.06 9.11 -14.37
C PRO A 163 42.20 7.82 -14.39
N ASP A 164 42.44 6.82 -13.55
CA ASP A 164 41.99 5.44 -13.81
C ASP A 164 40.73 4.95 -13.03
N VAL A 165 40.01 5.82 -12.32
CA VAL A 165 39.02 5.37 -11.31
C VAL A 165 37.60 5.09 -11.86
N MET A 166 37.12 5.83 -12.86
CA MET A 166 35.70 5.79 -13.29
C MET A 166 35.22 4.43 -13.83
N ALA A 167 36.11 3.66 -14.47
CA ALA A 167 35.80 2.31 -14.93
C ALA A 167 35.60 1.33 -13.76
N ARG A 168 36.34 1.53 -12.66
CA ARG A 168 36.52 0.54 -11.60
C ARG A 168 35.24 0.22 -10.83
N SER A 169 34.25 1.12 -10.74
CA SER A 169 33.01 0.84 -9.98
C SER A 169 31.97 0.01 -10.75
N ARG A 170 31.81 0.23 -12.07
CA ARG A 170 31.03 -0.69 -12.92
C ARG A 170 31.73 -2.05 -13.08
N VAL A 171 33.06 -2.04 -13.14
CA VAL A 171 33.87 -3.27 -13.08
C VAL A 171 33.72 -3.97 -11.73
N GLU A 172 33.64 -3.27 -10.61
CA GLU A 172 33.38 -3.88 -9.29
C GLU A 172 32.02 -4.57 -9.23
N LEU A 173 30.95 -3.93 -9.75
CA LEU A 173 29.64 -4.55 -9.86
C LEU A 173 29.69 -5.80 -10.76
N ALA A 174 30.39 -5.76 -11.88
CA ALA A 174 30.58 -6.89 -12.78
C ALA A 174 31.35 -8.05 -12.13
N VAL A 175 32.50 -7.77 -11.50
CA VAL A 175 33.31 -8.74 -10.74
C VAL A 175 32.46 -9.39 -9.63
N ARG A 176 31.78 -8.59 -8.80
CA ARG A 176 30.90 -9.10 -7.74
C ARG A 176 29.77 -9.98 -8.28
N THR A 177 29.25 -9.66 -9.46
CA THR A 177 28.19 -10.44 -10.11
C THR A 177 28.73 -11.79 -10.63
N LEU A 178 29.86 -11.78 -11.34
CA LEU A 178 30.47 -12.98 -11.93
C LEU A 178 31.09 -13.93 -10.90
N LEU A 179 31.54 -13.45 -9.73
CA LEU A 179 31.93 -14.32 -8.60
C LEU A 179 30.79 -15.25 -8.14
N ASN A 180 29.54 -14.87 -8.41
CA ASN A 180 28.33 -15.63 -8.08
C ASN A 180 27.75 -16.38 -9.29
N PHE A 181 28.41 -16.38 -10.45
CA PHE A 181 28.00 -17.21 -11.59
C PHE A 181 28.13 -18.69 -11.21
N PRO A 182 27.10 -19.55 -11.41
CA PRO A 182 27.20 -20.96 -11.03
C PRO A 182 28.41 -21.66 -11.67
N THR A 183 29.07 -22.58 -10.98
CA THR A 183 30.15 -23.40 -11.57
C THR A 183 29.63 -24.34 -12.66
N ALA A 184 30.51 -24.85 -13.52
CA ALA A 184 30.17 -25.79 -14.59
C ALA A 184 29.37 -27.01 -14.08
N ARG A 185 29.76 -27.54 -12.91
CA ARG A 185 29.06 -28.65 -12.22
C ARG A 185 27.66 -28.25 -11.76
N THR A 186 27.50 -27.08 -11.14
CA THR A 186 26.18 -26.55 -10.79
C THR A 186 25.33 -26.33 -12.04
N CYS A 187 25.89 -25.78 -13.13
CA CYS A 187 25.21 -25.65 -14.41
C CYS A 187 24.73 -26.99 -14.96
N GLU A 188 25.57 -28.03 -14.98
CA GLU A 188 25.21 -29.38 -15.44
C GLU A 188 24.04 -29.98 -14.64
N MET A 189 24.07 -29.82 -13.31
CA MET A 189 23.01 -30.30 -12.41
C MET A 189 21.71 -29.49 -12.55
N LEU A 190 21.78 -28.20 -12.88
CA LEU A 190 20.61 -27.36 -13.21
C LEU A 190 20.08 -27.57 -14.64
N MET A 191 20.93 -27.96 -15.59
CA MET A 191 20.54 -28.37 -16.94
C MET A 191 19.75 -29.69 -16.94
N THR A 192 19.95 -30.54 -15.92
CA THR A 192 19.16 -31.74 -15.71
C THR A 192 17.71 -31.37 -15.37
N GLY A 193 16.81 -31.59 -16.34
CA GLY A 193 15.40 -31.20 -16.29
C GLY A 193 15.07 -29.89 -17.02
N ILE A 194 15.98 -29.28 -17.79
CA ILE A 194 15.71 -27.98 -18.46
C ILE A 194 14.48 -28.01 -19.39
N ASN A 195 14.25 -29.11 -20.10
CA ASN A 195 13.08 -29.29 -20.99
C ASN A 195 11.75 -29.43 -20.22
N HIS A 196 11.80 -29.50 -18.89
CA HIS A 196 10.67 -29.51 -17.97
C HIS A 196 10.52 -28.16 -17.22
N ILE A 197 11.43 -27.19 -17.44
CA ILE A 197 11.26 -25.81 -16.97
C ILE A 197 10.28 -25.11 -17.91
N TYR A 198 8.99 -25.39 -17.70
CA TYR A 198 7.89 -24.79 -18.43
C TYR A 198 7.56 -23.37 -17.94
N ASP A 199 8.58 -22.51 -17.91
CA ASP A 199 8.36 -21.14 -18.33
C ASP A 199 8.44 -21.12 -19.85
N VAL A 200 7.48 -20.46 -20.50
CA VAL A 200 7.21 -20.61 -21.93
C VAL A 200 8.34 -19.99 -22.81
N TRP A 201 9.44 -19.53 -22.19
CA TRP A 201 10.38 -18.52 -22.71
C TRP A 201 11.86 -18.71 -22.44
N LEU A 202 12.25 -19.81 -21.78
CA LEU A 202 13.64 -20.20 -21.63
C LEU A 202 13.96 -21.27 -22.67
N SER A 203 14.47 -20.86 -23.83
CA SER A 203 14.88 -21.79 -24.88
C SER A 203 15.98 -22.72 -24.37
N PRO A 204 15.73 -24.04 -24.20
CA PRO A 204 16.74 -24.96 -23.70
C PRO A 204 17.96 -25.01 -24.62
N THR A 205 17.74 -24.91 -25.94
CA THR A 205 18.81 -24.91 -26.94
C THR A 205 19.71 -23.69 -26.78
N MET A 206 19.14 -22.48 -26.66
CA MET A 206 19.92 -21.25 -26.48
C MET A 206 20.69 -21.26 -25.16
N ILE A 207 20.07 -21.68 -24.06
CA ILE A 207 20.73 -21.79 -22.75
C ILE A 207 21.90 -22.79 -22.82
N GLN A 208 21.68 -23.98 -23.38
CA GLN A 208 22.72 -25.02 -23.50
C GLN A 208 23.89 -24.57 -24.36
N GLN A 209 23.64 -23.98 -25.54
CA GLN A 209 24.71 -23.52 -26.42
C GLN A 209 25.46 -22.32 -25.85
N CYS A 210 24.77 -21.40 -25.17
CA CYS A 210 25.41 -20.27 -24.49
C CYS A 210 26.30 -20.75 -23.33
N LEU A 211 25.79 -21.62 -22.44
CA LEU A 211 26.59 -22.19 -21.36
C LEU A 211 27.80 -22.95 -21.90
N LYS A 212 27.63 -23.75 -22.95
CA LYS A 212 28.75 -24.45 -23.61
C LYS A 212 29.82 -23.46 -24.11
N GLN A 213 29.42 -22.34 -24.73
CA GLN A 213 30.34 -21.31 -25.19
C GLN A 213 31.02 -20.58 -24.02
N VAL A 214 30.29 -20.21 -22.97
CA VAL A 214 30.83 -19.61 -21.73
C VAL A 214 31.89 -20.51 -21.10
N TRP A 215 31.63 -21.82 -20.99
CA TRP A 215 32.60 -22.79 -20.44
C TRP A 215 33.70 -23.19 -21.43
N THR A 216 33.56 -22.93 -22.73
CA THR A 216 34.66 -23.10 -23.69
C THR A 216 35.65 -21.94 -23.61
N GLU A 217 35.15 -20.71 -23.45
CA GLU A 217 35.97 -19.49 -23.46
C GLU A 217 36.54 -19.12 -22.08
N TYR A 218 35.76 -19.30 -21.00
CA TYR A 218 36.04 -18.71 -19.67
C TYR A 218 36.11 -19.71 -18.51
N ALA A 219 36.33 -21.01 -18.76
CA ALA A 219 36.39 -22.01 -17.68
C ALA A 219 37.53 -21.78 -16.68
N SER A 220 38.69 -21.29 -17.13
CA SER A 220 39.80 -20.91 -16.26
C SER A 220 39.47 -19.73 -15.34
N GLU A 221 38.55 -18.86 -15.76
CA GLU A 221 38.21 -17.62 -15.10
C GLU A 221 37.00 -17.76 -14.15
N LEU A 222 36.01 -18.58 -14.53
CA LEU A 222 34.74 -18.80 -13.82
C LEU A 222 34.68 -20.12 -13.02
N GLY A 223 35.73 -20.95 -13.06
CA GLY A 223 35.80 -22.24 -12.36
C GLY A 223 35.83 -22.16 -10.83
N GLU A 224 35.95 -23.32 -10.16
CA GLU A 224 35.81 -23.44 -8.69
C GLU A 224 36.84 -22.61 -7.89
N LEU A 225 38.02 -22.34 -8.46
CA LEU A 225 39.09 -21.54 -7.84
C LEU A 225 39.09 -20.05 -8.28
N ARG A 226 37.98 -19.56 -8.85
CA ARG A 226 37.86 -18.19 -9.36
C ARG A 226 38.18 -17.13 -8.29
N THR A 227 38.98 -16.15 -8.68
CA THR A 227 39.33 -15.00 -7.84
C THR A 227 38.73 -13.72 -8.42
N ARG A 228 38.90 -12.59 -7.73
CA ARG A 228 38.45 -11.28 -8.25
C ARG A 228 39.17 -10.92 -9.55
N GLU A 229 40.44 -11.32 -9.66
CA GLU A 229 41.34 -11.07 -10.79
C GLU A 229 41.03 -11.99 -11.98
N SER A 230 40.53 -13.21 -11.74
CA SER A 230 40.13 -14.12 -12.83
C SER A 230 38.84 -13.65 -13.49
N VAL A 231 37.78 -13.39 -12.70
CA VAL A 231 36.50 -12.91 -13.26
C VAL A 231 36.58 -11.48 -13.83
N TRP A 232 37.60 -10.69 -13.46
CA TRP A 232 37.85 -9.37 -14.03
C TRP A 232 38.11 -9.42 -15.54
N ARG A 233 38.78 -10.46 -16.05
CA ARG A 233 39.01 -10.67 -17.49
C ARG A 233 37.67 -10.79 -18.23
N VAL A 234 36.82 -11.69 -17.75
CA VAL A 234 35.48 -11.95 -18.29
C VAL A 234 34.63 -10.67 -18.24
N ALA A 235 34.67 -9.93 -17.13
CA ALA A 235 33.99 -8.64 -17.02
C ALA A 235 34.47 -7.63 -18.07
N ASN A 236 35.79 -7.50 -18.27
CA ASN A 236 36.39 -6.65 -19.28
C ASN A 236 35.93 -7.04 -20.70
N ASP A 237 35.96 -8.33 -21.03
CA ASP A 237 35.63 -8.81 -22.38
C ASP A 237 34.13 -8.64 -22.68
N LEU A 238 33.26 -8.88 -21.71
CA LEU A 238 31.83 -8.56 -21.80
C LEU A 238 31.59 -7.05 -22.03
N PHE A 239 32.36 -6.17 -21.36
CA PHE A 239 32.31 -4.73 -21.63
C PHE A 239 32.90 -4.33 -22.99
N LEU A 240 33.90 -5.04 -23.52
CA LEU A 240 34.44 -4.81 -24.86
C LEU A 240 33.45 -5.25 -25.95
N ASN A 241 32.79 -6.39 -25.77
CA ASN A 241 31.73 -6.86 -26.67
C ASN A 241 30.53 -5.92 -26.63
N HIS A 242 30.02 -5.57 -25.44
CA HIS A 242 28.87 -4.66 -25.26
C HIS A 242 29.16 -3.20 -25.66
N LYS A 243 30.40 -2.84 -26.00
CA LYS A 243 30.75 -1.56 -26.68
C LYS A 243 30.68 -1.63 -28.20
N ARG A 244 30.70 -2.82 -28.82
CA ARG A 244 30.49 -2.97 -30.26
C ARG A 244 29.00 -2.69 -30.54
N PRO A 245 28.64 -1.82 -31.49
CA PRO A 245 27.26 -1.66 -31.89
C PRO A 245 26.70 -2.99 -32.41
N HIS A 246 25.43 -3.27 -32.12
CA HIS A 246 24.65 -4.18 -32.96
C HIS A 246 24.56 -3.52 -34.34
N SER A 247 25.49 -3.89 -35.22
CA SER A 247 25.60 -3.24 -36.53
C SER A 247 24.33 -3.51 -37.35
N THR A 248 24.02 -2.63 -38.29
CA THR A 248 22.91 -2.78 -39.25
C THR A 248 22.91 -4.11 -40.01
N SER A 249 24.02 -4.84 -39.95
CA SER A 249 24.14 -6.22 -40.39
C SER A 249 23.25 -7.24 -39.66
N GLU A 250 22.54 -6.93 -38.55
CA GLU A 250 21.55 -7.89 -38.01
C GLU A 250 20.47 -8.26 -39.05
N TYR A 251 20.08 -7.33 -39.92
CA TYR A 251 19.16 -7.59 -41.04
C TYR A 251 19.82 -8.36 -42.22
N ASP A 252 21.14 -8.24 -42.39
CA ASP A 252 21.88 -8.90 -43.50
C ASP A 252 22.44 -10.28 -43.11
N TYR A 253 22.90 -10.47 -41.86
CA TYR A 253 23.20 -11.79 -41.29
C TYR A 253 21.94 -12.66 -41.28
N ALA A 254 20.79 -12.12 -40.86
CA ALA A 254 19.51 -12.85 -40.87
C ALA A 254 19.02 -13.21 -42.28
N ARG A 255 19.52 -12.55 -43.34
CA ARG A 255 19.26 -12.92 -44.74
C ARG A 255 20.23 -13.97 -45.28
N ASN A 256 21.53 -13.83 -44.99
CA ASN A 256 22.58 -14.51 -45.74
C ASN A 256 23.33 -15.62 -45.00
N SER A 257 23.12 -15.83 -43.69
CA SER A 257 24.06 -16.64 -42.88
C SER A 257 23.56 -18.03 -42.44
N ASP A 258 24.55 -18.87 -42.10
CA ASP A 258 24.47 -20.29 -41.78
C ASP A 258 24.14 -20.56 -40.29
N HIS A 259 23.84 -21.82 -39.93
CA HIS A 259 23.58 -22.30 -38.57
C HIS A 259 24.62 -21.79 -37.55
N ALA A 260 25.90 -21.76 -37.91
CA ALA A 260 26.96 -21.28 -37.03
C ALA A 260 26.79 -19.79 -36.65
N SER A 261 26.32 -18.95 -37.56
CA SER A 261 26.20 -17.51 -37.34
C SER A 261 25.06 -17.13 -36.39
N TRP A 262 23.96 -17.90 -36.38
CA TRP A 262 22.86 -17.66 -35.44
C TRP A 262 23.18 -18.18 -34.03
N VAL A 263 23.83 -19.33 -33.90
CA VAL A 263 24.25 -19.88 -32.59
C VAL A 263 25.30 -19.00 -31.90
N ASN A 264 26.09 -18.24 -32.67
CA ASN A 264 27.04 -17.26 -32.16
C ASN A 264 26.39 -15.90 -31.79
N TRP A 265 25.11 -15.65 -32.10
CA TRP A 265 24.42 -14.40 -31.72
C TRP A 265 24.15 -14.30 -30.21
N PHE A 266 24.20 -15.44 -29.49
CA PHE A 266 24.02 -15.53 -28.04
C PHE A 266 25.26 -15.96 -27.26
N GLY A 267 26.47 -15.88 -27.84
CA GLY A 267 27.68 -16.34 -27.13
C GLY A 267 29.02 -16.08 -27.82
N GLY A 268 30.07 -16.69 -27.27
CA GLY A 268 31.43 -16.64 -27.83
C GLY A 268 31.95 -15.21 -27.99
N PRO A 269 32.54 -14.85 -29.15
CA PRO A 269 33.03 -13.48 -29.44
C PRO A 269 31.95 -12.38 -29.42
N HIS A 270 30.68 -12.75 -29.28
CA HIS A 270 29.51 -11.86 -29.16
C HIS A 270 28.72 -12.14 -27.87
N LEU A 271 29.35 -12.68 -26.83
CA LEU A 271 28.72 -12.79 -25.52
C LEU A 271 28.55 -11.39 -24.90
N HIS A 272 27.34 -11.07 -24.47
CA HIS A 272 26.94 -9.78 -23.89
C HIS A 272 26.30 -9.94 -22.49
N TRP A 273 26.29 -8.86 -21.70
CA TRP A 273 25.72 -8.83 -20.35
C TRP A 273 24.24 -9.22 -20.29
N GLU A 274 23.48 -8.92 -21.34
CA GLU A 274 22.09 -9.32 -21.51
C GLU A 274 21.94 -10.84 -21.43
N MET A 275 22.83 -11.60 -22.08
CA MET A 275 22.77 -13.06 -22.08
C MET A 275 23.26 -13.65 -20.75
N ILE A 276 24.25 -13.03 -20.09
CA ILE A 276 24.62 -13.39 -18.71
C ILE A 276 23.43 -13.19 -17.75
N GLY A 277 22.65 -12.11 -17.92
CA GLY A 277 21.41 -11.88 -17.18
C GLY A 277 20.32 -12.91 -17.46
N ILE A 278 20.20 -13.39 -18.71
CA ILE A 278 19.34 -14.52 -19.08
C ILE A 278 19.80 -15.82 -18.41
N LEU A 279 21.11 -16.11 -18.37
CA LEU A 279 21.66 -17.28 -17.69
C LEU A 279 21.44 -17.24 -16.17
N PHE A 280 21.61 -16.08 -15.52
CA PHE A 280 21.25 -15.91 -14.11
C PHE A 280 19.74 -16.09 -13.88
N SER A 281 18.90 -15.54 -14.76
CA SER A 281 17.45 -15.71 -14.67
C SER A 281 17.05 -17.19 -14.80
N TRP A 282 17.61 -17.91 -15.76
CA TRP A 282 17.46 -19.35 -15.91
C TRP A 282 17.92 -20.12 -14.67
N ALA A 283 19.14 -19.86 -14.18
CA ALA A 283 19.68 -20.56 -13.02
C ALA A 283 18.83 -20.36 -11.77
N GLY A 284 18.31 -19.15 -11.55
CA GLY A 284 17.38 -18.87 -10.45
C GLY A 284 16.07 -19.64 -10.58
N ILE A 285 15.49 -19.73 -11.77
CA ILE A 285 14.28 -20.51 -12.02
C ILE A 285 14.56 -22.00 -11.85
N ALA A 286 15.67 -22.51 -12.38
CA ALA A 286 16.10 -23.90 -12.22
C ALA A 286 16.29 -24.28 -10.73
N PHE A 287 16.94 -23.42 -9.92
CA PHE A 287 17.03 -23.61 -8.47
C PHE A 287 15.63 -23.67 -7.81
N ARG A 288 14.67 -22.82 -8.22
CA ARG A 288 13.28 -22.89 -7.71
C ARG A 288 12.54 -24.16 -8.14
N CYS A 289 12.86 -24.74 -9.30
CA CYS A 289 12.28 -26.01 -9.75
C CYS A 289 12.85 -27.22 -9.01
N LYS A 290 14.08 -27.17 -8.49
CA LYS A 290 14.67 -28.27 -7.71
C LYS A 290 13.95 -28.51 -6.38
N GLN A 291 14.01 -29.77 -5.92
CA GLN A 291 13.52 -30.22 -4.61
C GLN A 291 14.53 -29.90 -3.51
N GLU A 292 14.08 -29.86 -2.25
CA GLU A 292 14.93 -29.43 -1.11
C GLU A 292 16.07 -30.41 -0.79
N TRP A 293 16.00 -31.65 -1.29
CA TRP A 293 17.02 -32.70 -1.21
C TRP A 293 17.78 -32.93 -2.54
N ASP A 294 17.67 -32.03 -3.53
CA ASP A 294 18.46 -32.13 -4.76
C ASP A 294 19.96 -31.95 -4.44
N PRO A 295 20.86 -32.89 -4.84
CA PRO A 295 22.29 -32.82 -4.51
C PRO A 295 23.02 -31.56 -5.02
N VAL A 296 22.39 -30.70 -5.83
CA VAL A 296 22.94 -29.38 -6.17
C VAL A 296 23.12 -28.49 -4.94
N PHE A 297 22.33 -28.70 -3.87
CA PHE A 297 22.43 -27.94 -2.63
C PHE A 297 23.53 -28.43 -1.68
N ASP A 298 24.00 -29.67 -1.85
CA ASP A 298 25.18 -30.23 -1.14
C ASP A 298 26.52 -29.73 -1.71
N LEU A 299 26.51 -29.02 -2.85
CA LEU A 299 27.72 -28.50 -3.47
C LEU A 299 28.35 -27.38 -2.62
N PRO A 300 29.68 -27.37 -2.39
CA PRO A 300 30.35 -26.34 -1.60
C PRO A 300 30.08 -24.90 -2.05
N GLU A 301 29.87 -24.67 -3.35
CA GLU A 301 29.47 -23.37 -3.93
C GLU A 301 28.18 -22.80 -3.34
N GLN A 302 27.25 -23.67 -2.89
CA GLN A 302 25.99 -23.22 -2.32
C GLN A 302 26.15 -22.65 -0.92
N CYS A 303 27.24 -22.93 -0.20
CA CYS A 303 27.48 -22.42 1.16
C CYS A 303 26.29 -22.63 2.13
N GLY A 304 25.54 -23.73 1.98
CA GLY A 304 24.34 -24.01 2.77
C GLY A 304 23.05 -23.31 2.29
N ARG A 305 23.04 -22.69 1.09
CA ARG A 305 21.82 -22.18 0.46
C ARG A 305 20.88 -23.32 0.05
N ASN A 306 19.59 -23.08 0.23
CA ASN A 306 18.49 -23.90 -0.28
C ASN A 306 17.90 -23.31 -1.58
N ARG A 307 16.91 -23.98 -2.19
CA ARG A 307 16.21 -23.53 -3.42
C ARG A 307 15.80 -22.06 -3.43
N ASN A 308 15.31 -21.52 -2.31
CA ASN A 308 14.87 -20.12 -2.23
C ASN A 308 16.03 -19.13 -2.12
N THR A 309 17.04 -19.42 -1.29
CA THR A 309 18.19 -18.52 -1.08
C THR A 309 19.21 -18.57 -2.22
N ALA A 310 19.35 -19.72 -2.90
CA ALA A 310 20.11 -19.84 -4.14
C ALA A 310 19.44 -19.04 -5.28
N ALA A 311 18.12 -19.19 -5.45
CA ALA A 311 17.37 -18.45 -6.46
C ALA A 311 17.34 -16.94 -6.22
N GLU A 312 17.18 -16.49 -4.96
CA GLU A 312 17.28 -15.07 -4.61
C GLU A 312 18.67 -14.51 -4.93
N LYS A 313 19.73 -15.30 -4.72
CA LYS A 313 21.08 -14.88 -5.12
C LYS A 313 21.23 -14.74 -6.64
N MET A 314 20.62 -15.63 -7.41
CA MET A 314 20.56 -15.49 -8.88
C MET A 314 19.71 -14.29 -9.30
N ARG A 315 18.64 -13.95 -8.57
CA ARG A 315 17.80 -12.76 -8.82
C ARG A 315 18.57 -11.46 -8.61
N GLU A 316 19.40 -11.37 -7.57
CA GLU A 316 20.33 -10.26 -7.40
C GLU A 316 21.26 -10.11 -8.62
N CYS A 317 21.87 -11.21 -9.07
CA CYS A 317 22.79 -11.19 -10.20
C CYS A 317 22.11 -10.86 -11.54
N ALA A 318 20.92 -11.40 -11.82
CA ALA A 318 20.12 -11.02 -12.99
C ALA A 318 19.77 -9.52 -12.97
N THR A 319 19.36 -9.00 -11.81
CA THR A 319 19.11 -7.56 -11.62
C THR A 319 20.38 -6.73 -11.86
N ALA A 320 21.55 -7.21 -11.42
CA ALA A 320 22.83 -6.55 -11.66
C ALA A 320 23.23 -6.57 -13.14
N CYS A 321 22.97 -7.64 -13.88
CA CYS A 321 23.22 -7.70 -15.33
C CYS A 321 22.37 -6.69 -16.11
N VAL A 322 21.07 -6.56 -15.79
CA VAL A 322 20.21 -5.51 -16.39
C VAL A 322 20.78 -4.11 -16.14
N ARG A 323 21.29 -3.84 -14.93
CA ARG A 323 21.97 -2.57 -14.60
C ARG A 323 23.31 -2.37 -15.32
N LEU A 324 24.08 -3.43 -15.53
CA LEU A 324 25.34 -3.36 -16.27
C LEU A 324 25.12 -2.96 -17.74
N CYS A 325 23.98 -3.33 -18.33
CA CYS A 325 23.56 -2.92 -19.66
C CYS A 325 23.07 -1.45 -19.77
N GLU A 326 22.79 -0.76 -18.65
CA GLU A 326 22.41 0.67 -18.67
C GLU A 326 23.49 1.54 -19.32
N GLY A 327 24.76 1.11 -19.26
CA GLY A 327 25.92 1.80 -19.81
C GLY A 327 25.97 1.89 -21.35
N ASN A 328 25.18 1.11 -22.08
CA ASN A 328 25.02 1.20 -23.54
C ASN A 328 23.61 0.74 -23.99
N PHE A 329 22.59 1.13 -23.21
CA PHE A 329 21.24 0.56 -23.29
C PHE A 329 20.64 0.63 -24.71
N GLU A 330 20.36 -0.51 -25.32
CA GLU A 330 19.56 -0.63 -26.54
C GLU A 330 18.34 -1.52 -26.28
N THR A 331 17.20 -1.19 -26.86
CA THR A 331 16.00 -2.03 -26.75
C THR A 331 15.99 -3.13 -27.82
N SER A 332 17.00 -4.00 -27.77
CA SER A 332 17.10 -5.20 -28.61
C SER A 332 16.17 -6.31 -28.12
N ASP A 333 15.92 -7.33 -28.94
CA ASP A 333 15.11 -8.49 -28.54
C ASP A 333 15.74 -9.21 -27.33
N THR A 334 17.08 -9.37 -27.32
CA THR A 334 17.84 -9.97 -26.22
C THR A 334 17.71 -9.17 -24.92
N MET A 335 17.69 -7.84 -24.98
CA MET A 335 17.40 -6.98 -23.82
C MET A 335 15.96 -7.23 -23.33
N VAL A 336 14.96 -7.26 -24.22
CA VAL A 336 13.56 -7.55 -23.84
C VAL A 336 13.44 -8.92 -23.16
N ILE A 337 14.15 -9.95 -23.65
CA ILE A 337 14.20 -11.29 -23.04
C ILE A 337 14.89 -11.25 -21.67
N CYS A 338 16.02 -10.56 -21.53
CA CYS A 338 16.73 -10.42 -20.25
C CYS A 338 15.86 -9.76 -19.17
N MET A 339 15.29 -8.58 -19.47
CA MET A 339 14.43 -7.85 -18.54
C MET A 339 13.21 -8.70 -18.14
N LYS A 340 12.54 -9.32 -19.11
CA LYS A 340 11.39 -10.21 -18.92
C LYS A 340 11.72 -11.40 -18.03
N ASN A 341 12.81 -12.13 -18.30
CA ASN A 341 13.18 -13.32 -17.56
C ASN A 341 13.62 -12.98 -16.14
N SER A 342 14.27 -11.82 -15.94
CA SER A 342 14.58 -11.27 -14.62
C SER A 342 13.32 -10.91 -13.83
N THR A 343 12.34 -10.22 -14.45
CA THR A 343 11.03 -9.94 -13.84
C THR A 343 10.27 -11.22 -13.52
N ARG A 344 10.37 -12.25 -14.39
CA ARG A 344 9.70 -13.53 -14.18
C ARG A 344 10.32 -14.36 -13.05
N LEU A 345 11.65 -14.37 -12.92
CA LEU A 345 12.32 -14.91 -11.73
C LEU A 345 11.88 -14.16 -10.46
N GLN A 346 11.72 -12.83 -10.51
CA GLN A 346 11.20 -12.06 -9.38
C GLN A 346 9.73 -12.40 -9.06
N SER A 347 8.88 -12.67 -10.06
CA SER A 347 7.49 -13.18 -9.91
C SER A 347 7.41 -14.58 -9.29
N ILE A 348 8.45 -15.42 -9.46
CA ILE A 348 8.52 -16.76 -8.84
C ILE A 348 9.04 -16.69 -7.39
N ILE A 349 9.78 -15.63 -7.02
CA ILE A 349 10.36 -15.45 -5.69
C ILE A 349 9.50 -14.57 -4.76
N ILE A 350 8.84 -13.56 -5.32
CA ILE A 350 7.98 -12.59 -4.63
C ILE A 350 6.54 -12.84 -5.08
N SER A 351 5.55 -12.69 -4.20
CA SER A 351 4.13 -12.80 -4.56
C SER A 351 3.77 -11.90 -5.76
N ASP A 352 3.02 -12.46 -6.72
CA ASP A 352 2.51 -11.75 -7.90
C ASP A 352 1.50 -10.62 -7.56
N GLU A 353 1.06 -10.52 -6.30
CA GLU A 353 0.33 -9.36 -5.75
C GLU A 353 1.22 -8.09 -5.63
N SER A 354 2.55 -8.24 -5.64
CA SER A 354 3.52 -7.18 -5.30
C SER A 354 3.56 -6.03 -6.30
N ASP A 355 3.33 -4.81 -5.82
CA ASP A 355 3.46 -3.56 -6.60
C ASP A 355 4.78 -3.43 -7.37
N ARG A 356 5.88 -3.95 -6.81
CA ARG A 356 7.18 -3.97 -7.48
C ARG A 356 7.16 -4.83 -8.75
N VAL A 357 6.68 -6.07 -8.65
CA VAL A 357 6.53 -6.99 -9.79
C VAL A 357 5.58 -6.39 -10.85
N ARG A 358 4.54 -5.66 -10.42
CA ARG A 358 3.62 -4.95 -11.33
C ARG A 358 4.29 -3.80 -12.08
N VAL A 359 5.13 -2.99 -11.42
CA VAL A 359 5.92 -1.93 -12.07
C VAL A 359 6.91 -2.54 -13.07
N ASP A 360 7.62 -3.60 -12.67
CA ASP A 360 8.63 -4.25 -13.51
C ASP A 360 8.00 -4.87 -14.78
N TYR A 361 6.83 -5.52 -14.68
CA TYR A 361 6.08 -5.95 -15.88
C TYR A 361 5.63 -4.77 -16.75
N GLY A 362 5.31 -3.62 -16.15
CA GLY A 362 5.09 -2.37 -16.86
C GLY A 362 6.29 -1.93 -17.71
N THR A 363 7.47 -1.94 -17.10
CA THR A 363 8.76 -1.63 -17.73
C THR A 363 9.08 -2.59 -18.89
N VAL A 364 8.92 -3.90 -18.70
CA VAL A 364 9.17 -4.91 -19.75
C VAL A 364 8.22 -4.72 -20.95
N ARG A 365 6.94 -4.44 -20.70
CA ARG A 365 5.96 -4.17 -21.77
C ARG A 365 6.27 -2.87 -22.53
N SER A 366 6.82 -1.86 -21.87
CA SER A 366 7.35 -0.63 -22.51
C SER A 366 8.54 -0.90 -23.44
N ALA A 367 9.45 -1.79 -23.02
CA ALA A 367 10.57 -2.26 -23.84
C ALA A 367 10.08 -3.08 -25.05
N PHE A 368 9.18 -4.04 -24.83
CA PHE A 368 8.54 -4.86 -25.88
C PHE A 368 7.88 -4.02 -27.00
N ILE A 369 7.13 -2.97 -26.63
CA ILE A 369 6.56 -2.03 -27.61
C ILE A 369 7.67 -1.30 -28.37
N SER A 370 8.71 -0.85 -27.67
CA SER A 370 9.80 -0.04 -28.25
C SER A 370 10.75 -0.85 -29.15
N ALA A 371 10.85 -2.18 -28.98
CA ALA A 371 11.51 -3.12 -29.90
C ALA A 371 10.67 -3.48 -31.16
N GLY A 372 9.48 -2.87 -31.32
CA GLY A 372 8.57 -3.13 -32.44
C GLY A 372 7.87 -4.50 -32.41
N LEU A 373 8.15 -5.35 -31.40
CA LEU A 373 7.61 -6.71 -31.27
C LEU A 373 6.08 -6.76 -31.14
N HIS A 374 5.45 -5.64 -30.74
CA HIS A 374 4.00 -5.49 -30.70
C HIS A 374 3.32 -5.45 -32.09
N ARG A 375 4.06 -5.19 -33.19
CA ARG A 375 3.52 -5.09 -34.56
C ARG A 375 4.41 -5.84 -35.56
N LEU A 376 4.58 -7.15 -35.36
CA LEU A 376 5.32 -7.99 -36.28
C LEU A 376 4.53 -8.20 -37.58
N THR A 377 4.99 -7.62 -38.67
CA THR A 377 4.45 -7.88 -40.01
C THR A 377 4.59 -9.37 -40.36
N PRO A 378 3.57 -10.02 -40.95
CA PRO A 378 3.71 -11.37 -41.50
C PRO A 378 4.87 -11.44 -42.49
N ALA A 379 5.81 -12.37 -42.27
CA ALA A 379 6.96 -12.55 -43.13
C ALA A 379 6.60 -13.29 -44.42
N LYS A 380 7.31 -12.96 -45.52
CA LYS A 380 7.17 -13.65 -46.81
C LYS A 380 7.94 -14.97 -46.89
N GLU A 381 8.94 -15.14 -46.03
CA GLU A 381 9.79 -16.31 -45.86
C GLU A 381 9.96 -16.53 -44.36
N PHE A 382 9.89 -17.79 -43.91
CA PHE A 382 9.89 -18.11 -42.49
C PHE A 382 11.31 -18.47 -42.03
N THR A 383 11.86 -17.68 -41.10
CA THR A 383 13.24 -17.81 -40.64
C THR A 383 13.33 -18.11 -39.13
N PRO A 384 14.46 -18.62 -38.61
CA PRO A 384 14.62 -18.85 -37.17
C PRO A 384 14.42 -17.57 -36.36
N PHE A 385 14.87 -16.43 -36.89
CA PHE A 385 14.67 -15.11 -36.31
C PHE A 385 13.18 -14.67 -36.30
N PHE A 386 12.44 -14.94 -37.38
CA PHE A 386 11.00 -14.66 -37.39
C PHE A 386 10.23 -15.56 -36.41
N GLN A 387 10.55 -16.86 -36.35
CA GLN A 387 9.98 -17.78 -35.34
C GLN A 387 10.26 -17.26 -33.92
N HIS A 388 11.50 -16.89 -33.63
CA HIS A 388 11.91 -16.34 -32.34
C HIS A 388 11.14 -15.06 -31.97
N ARG A 389 10.95 -14.13 -32.92
CA ARG A 389 10.15 -12.91 -32.71
C ARG A 389 8.65 -13.18 -32.57
N ALA A 390 8.05 -14.00 -33.44
CA ALA A 390 6.64 -14.39 -33.36
C ALA A 390 6.31 -15.09 -32.04
N SER A 391 7.26 -15.92 -31.58
CA SER A 391 7.28 -16.51 -30.25
C SER A 391 7.30 -15.41 -29.17
N LEU A 392 8.33 -14.55 -29.14
CA LEU A 392 8.45 -13.48 -28.14
C LEU A 392 7.28 -12.47 -28.14
N ALA A 393 6.58 -12.29 -29.26
CA ALA A 393 5.34 -11.52 -29.34
C ALA A 393 4.16 -12.23 -28.66
N SER A 394 3.90 -13.49 -29.05
CA SER A 394 2.86 -14.33 -28.45
C SER A 394 3.08 -14.51 -26.94
N SER A 395 4.34 -14.57 -26.50
CA SER A 395 4.77 -14.55 -25.10
C SER A 395 4.15 -13.44 -24.27
N MET A 396 4.41 -12.21 -24.69
CA MET A 396 4.15 -11.00 -23.92
C MET A 396 2.66 -10.68 -23.96
N TYR A 397 2.03 -10.95 -25.10
CA TYR A 397 0.59 -10.88 -25.27
C TYR A 397 -0.17 -11.86 -24.37
N TYR A 398 0.29 -13.11 -24.19
CA TYR A 398 -0.30 -14.06 -23.23
C TYR A 398 -0.12 -13.63 -21.77
N HIS A 399 1.12 -13.34 -21.34
CA HIS A 399 1.41 -12.97 -19.95
C HIS A 399 0.73 -11.64 -19.53
N ASP A 400 0.56 -10.71 -20.46
CA ASP A 400 -0.26 -9.51 -20.24
C ASP A 400 -1.68 -9.87 -19.77
N LYS A 401 -2.35 -10.80 -20.44
CA LYS A 401 -3.74 -11.18 -20.12
C LYS A 401 -3.85 -11.99 -18.84
N CYS A 402 -2.92 -12.93 -18.61
CA CYS A 402 -2.94 -13.74 -17.39
C CYS A 402 -2.69 -12.88 -16.13
N HIS A 403 -1.75 -11.94 -16.15
CA HIS A 403 -1.47 -11.11 -14.97
C HIS A 403 -2.55 -10.04 -14.77
N SER A 404 -3.20 -9.60 -15.85
CA SER A 404 -4.34 -8.67 -15.84
C SER A 404 -5.61 -9.31 -15.26
N LEU A 405 -5.91 -10.57 -15.65
CA LEU A 405 -6.95 -11.37 -15.00
C LEU A 405 -6.66 -11.57 -13.51
N PHE A 406 -5.47 -12.06 -13.15
CA PHE A 406 -5.13 -12.33 -11.75
C PHE A 406 -5.18 -11.08 -10.85
N ASN A 407 -4.87 -9.90 -11.38
CA ASN A 407 -4.89 -8.65 -10.61
C ASN A 407 -6.18 -7.82 -10.76
N ALA A 408 -7.21 -8.31 -11.48
CA ALA A 408 -8.43 -7.56 -11.82
C ALA A 408 -8.14 -6.16 -12.45
N ARG A 409 -7.24 -6.12 -13.45
CA ARG A 409 -6.74 -4.88 -14.09
C ARG A 409 -6.85 -4.91 -15.62
N PRO A 410 -6.91 -3.75 -16.30
CA PRO A 410 -6.87 -3.69 -17.76
C PRO A 410 -5.60 -4.31 -18.35
N PRO A 411 -5.67 -4.95 -19.54
CA PRO A 411 -4.50 -5.42 -20.27
C PRO A 411 -3.72 -4.24 -20.87
N MET A 412 -2.39 -4.32 -20.89
CA MET A 412 -1.52 -3.27 -21.44
C MET A 412 -1.35 -3.37 -22.95
N LEU A 413 -1.40 -4.58 -23.50
CA LEU A 413 -1.06 -4.87 -24.88
C LEU A 413 -2.34 -5.17 -25.68
N SER A 414 -3.25 -4.20 -25.76
CA SER A 414 -4.57 -4.45 -26.39
C SER A 414 -4.44 -4.89 -27.86
N ASN A 415 -5.32 -5.83 -28.25
CA ASN A 415 -5.46 -6.37 -29.60
C ASN A 415 -5.61 -5.28 -30.68
N ARG A 416 -6.18 -4.12 -30.31
CA ARG A 416 -6.40 -2.96 -31.19
C ARG A 416 -5.10 -2.33 -31.69
N TYR A 417 -3.99 -2.57 -30.98
CA TYR A 417 -2.66 -2.03 -31.28
C TYR A 417 -1.57 -3.10 -31.44
N CYS A 418 -1.89 -4.36 -31.11
CA CYS A 418 -0.94 -5.47 -31.09
C CYS A 418 -1.25 -6.50 -32.18
N HIS A 419 -0.35 -6.66 -33.15
CA HIS A 419 -0.36 -7.78 -34.09
C HIS A 419 0.81 -8.72 -33.76
N CYS A 420 0.48 -9.78 -33.02
CA CYS A 420 1.41 -10.82 -32.58
C CYS A 420 1.08 -12.11 -33.34
N PRO A 421 1.82 -12.46 -34.42
CA PRO A 421 1.59 -13.69 -35.16
C PRO A 421 1.93 -14.92 -34.31
N LEU A 422 1.09 -15.95 -34.39
CA LEU A 422 1.29 -17.20 -33.66
C LEU A 422 2.50 -17.98 -34.22
N PRO A 423 3.50 -18.33 -33.40
CA PRO A 423 4.69 -19.07 -33.84
C PRO A 423 4.34 -20.48 -34.29
N LEU A 424 5.02 -20.98 -35.32
CA LEU A 424 4.77 -22.32 -35.84
C LEU A 424 5.13 -23.40 -34.80
N ASP A 425 4.41 -24.50 -34.86
CA ASP A 425 4.53 -25.60 -33.90
C ASP A 425 5.72 -26.51 -34.25
N LEU A 426 6.91 -26.04 -33.89
CA LEU A 426 8.21 -26.63 -34.26
C LEU A 426 9.09 -26.78 -33.01
N CYS A 427 9.86 -27.87 -32.92
CA CYS A 427 10.90 -28.01 -31.90
C CYS A 427 12.07 -27.05 -32.17
N GLU A 428 12.83 -26.72 -31.12
CA GLU A 428 13.93 -25.76 -31.26
C GLU A 428 15.09 -26.32 -32.10
N GLU A 429 15.30 -27.63 -32.07
CA GLU A 429 16.32 -28.32 -32.84
C GLU A 429 16.04 -28.27 -34.35
N ASP A 430 14.77 -28.21 -34.77
CA ASP A 430 14.37 -28.01 -36.17
C ASP A 430 14.44 -26.52 -36.56
N VAL A 431 14.07 -25.62 -35.64
CA VAL A 431 14.13 -24.16 -35.88
C VAL A 431 15.56 -23.67 -36.02
N TYR A 432 16.49 -24.17 -35.20
CA TYR A 432 17.88 -23.71 -35.18
C TYR A 432 18.84 -24.60 -35.99
N GLY A 433 18.43 -25.83 -36.33
CA GLY A 433 19.23 -26.83 -37.05
C GLY A 433 19.46 -26.59 -38.56
N GLY A 434 19.39 -25.34 -39.03
CA GLY A 434 19.73 -24.94 -40.40
C GLY A 434 18.55 -24.87 -41.38
N ARG A 435 18.76 -24.17 -42.51
CA ARG A 435 17.68 -23.77 -43.45
C ARG A 435 16.93 -24.96 -44.06
N GLU A 436 17.64 -26.02 -44.46
CA GLU A 436 17.02 -27.21 -45.06
C GLU A 436 16.13 -27.96 -44.05
N ARG A 437 16.61 -28.11 -42.81
CA ARG A 437 15.87 -28.76 -41.72
C ARG A 437 14.62 -27.97 -41.32
N LEU A 438 14.74 -26.64 -41.17
CA LEU A 438 13.59 -25.77 -40.94
C LEU A 438 12.56 -25.86 -42.08
N THR A 439 13.02 -25.84 -43.35
CA THR A 439 12.13 -25.95 -44.52
C THR A 439 11.38 -27.30 -44.53
N MET A 440 12.06 -28.40 -44.21
CA MET A 440 11.46 -29.73 -44.08
C MET A 440 10.44 -29.79 -42.94
N ALA A 441 10.76 -29.22 -41.77
CA ALA A 441 9.88 -29.22 -40.61
C ALA A 441 8.61 -28.37 -40.84
N ILE A 442 8.72 -27.22 -41.51
CA ILE A 442 7.56 -26.41 -41.96
C ILE A 442 6.68 -27.22 -42.93
N GLY A 443 7.28 -28.03 -43.81
CA GLY A 443 6.56 -28.90 -44.75
C GLY A 443 5.73 -30.01 -44.08
N ASN A 444 5.98 -30.30 -42.80
CA ASN A 444 5.25 -31.30 -42.01
C ASN A 444 4.15 -30.69 -41.11
N LEU A 445 3.84 -29.40 -41.28
CA LEU A 445 2.78 -28.71 -40.53
C LEU A 445 1.43 -28.78 -41.26
N ASP A 446 0.34 -28.64 -40.51
CA ASP A 446 -1.00 -28.47 -41.07
C ASP A 446 -1.21 -27.03 -41.63
N SER A 447 -2.34 -26.79 -42.28
CA SER A 447 -2.72 -25.46 -42.81
C SER A 447 -2.88 -24.38 -41.74
N ASN A 448 -2.95 -24.77 -40.46
CA ASN A 448 -3.04 -23.88 -39.30
C ASN A 448 -1.71 -23.76 -38.56
N GLY A 449 -0.61 -24.34 -39.06
CA GLY A 449 0.73 -24.27 -38.47
C GLY A 449 0.99 -25.16 -37.25
N TRP A 450 0.19 -26.21 -37.03
CA TRP A 450 0.38 -27.27 -36.02
C TRP A 450 1.22 -28.43 -36.55
N ASN A 451 1.94 -29.14 -35.68
CA ASN A 451 2.68 -30.34 -36.06
C ASN A 451 1.75 -31.53 -36.32
N THR A 452 2.03 -32.30 -37.38
CA THR A 452 1.27 -33.51 -37.72
C THR A 452 1.81 -34.78 -37.07
N ASN A 453 3.00 -34.72 -36.47
CA ASN A 453 3.71 -35.85 -35.86
C ASN A 453 3.16 -36.28 -34.49
N GLY A 454 2.29 -35.48 -33.88
CA GLY A 454 1.68 -35.79 -32.57
C GLY A 454 2.57 -35.47 -31.37
N GLN A 455 3.67 -34.75 -31.57
CA GLN A 455 4.64 -34.40 -30.52
C GLN A 455 4.23 -33.12 -29.79
N ILE A 456 4.67 -32.95 -28.54
CA ILE A 456 4.42 -31.74 -27.75
C ILE A 456 5.73 -31.01 -27.47
N PHE A 457 5.78 -29.74 -27.85
CA PHE A 457 6.88 -28.81 -27.67
C PHE A 457 6.45 -27.61 -26.83
N THR A 458 7.41 -26.83 -26.32
CA THR A 458 7.14 -25.54 -25.64
C THR A 458 6.38 -24.57 -26.56
N THR A 459 6.64 -24.62 -27.86
CA THR A 459 5.93 -23.90 -28.94
C THR A 459 4.49 -24.38 -29.13
N THR A 460 4.21 -25.68 -28.98
CA THR A 460 2.83 -26.24 -29.01
C THR A 460 1.99 -25.67 -27.87
N TRP A 461 2.52 -25.72 -26.64
CA TRP A 461 1.84 -25.22 -25.45
C TRP A 461 1.58 -23.71 -25.56
N LEU A 462 2.59 -22.95 -25.97
CA LEU A 462 2.45 -21.53 -26.29
C LEU A 462 1.36 -21.27 -27.32
N ARG A 463 1.37 -21.97 -28.47
CA ARG A 463 0.44 -21.69 -29.57
C ARG A 463 -1.00 -21.83 -29.09
N ALA A 464 -1.28 -22.86 -28.30
CA ALA A 464 -2.59 -23.07 -27.66
C ALA A 464 -2.96 -21.90 -26.71
N LEU A 465 -2.04 -21.52 -25.80
CA LEU A 465 -2.25 -20.45 -24.82
C LEU A 465 -2.42 -19.05 -25.46
N ALA A 466 -1.63 -18.75 -26.50
CA ALA A 466 -1.69 -17.50 -27.24
C ALA A 466 -3.04 -17.35 -27.95
N MET A 467 -3.59 -18.43 -28.52
CA MET A 467 -4.92 -18.44 -29.13
C MET A 467 -6.07 -18.14 -28.14
N LEU A 468 -5.89 -18.38 -26.84
CA LEU A 468 -6.88 -18.01 -25.80
C LEU A 468 -6.79 -16.54 -25.38
N SER A 469 -5.72 -15.83 -25.74
CA SER A 469 -5.46 -14.47 -25.27
C SER A 469 -6.50 -13.43 -25.74
N PRO A 470 -7.06 -13.49 -26.96
CA PRO A 470 -8.20 -12.65 -27.36
C PRO A 470 -9.47 -12.90 -26.53
N ILE A 471 -9.76 -14.14 -26.14
CA ILE A 471 -10.91 -14.47 -25.28
C ILE A 471 -10.72 -13.86 -23.89
N ARG A 472 -9.50 -13.95 -23.34
CA ARG A 472 -9.13 -13.31 -22.07
C ARG A 472 -9.22 -11.79 -22.13
N GLU A 473 -8.81 -11.16 -23.24
CA GLU A 473 -8.98 -9.72 -23.44
C GLU A 473 -10.47 -9.34 -23.52
N GLY A 474 -11.31 -10.13 -24.21
CA GLY A 474 -12.75 -9.92 -24.24
C GLY A 474 -13.42 -10.03 -22.85
N ILE A 475 -13.05 -11.03 -22.05
CA ILE A 475 -13.52 -11.18 -20.66
C ILE A 475 -13.12 -9.95 -19.82
N LEU A 476 -11.88 -9.48 -19.97
CA LEU A 476 -11.40 -8.27 -19.31
C LEU A 476 -12.18 -7.02 -19.76
N GLU A 477 -12.40 -6.83 -21.08
CA GLU A 477 -13.20 -5.70 -21.59
C GLU A 477 -14.64 -5.71 -21.05
N LEU A 478 -15.30 -6.88 -21.00
CA LEU A 478 -16.67 -7.00 -20.47
C LEU A 478 -16.78 -6.80 -18.96
N THR A 479 -15.74 -7.15 -18.18
CA THR A 479 -15.78 -7.00 -16.72
C THR A 479 -15.31 -5.63 -16.23
N LEU A 480 -14.28 -5.06 -16.86
CA LEU A 480 -13.61 -3.83 -16.40
C LEU A 480 -14.23 -2.54 -16.96
N SER A 481 -15.28 -2.63 -17.78
CA SER A 481 -15.88 -1.46 -18.42
C SER A 481 -16.85 -0.72 -17.50
N VAL A 482 -16.36 0.37 -16.90
CA VAL A 482 -17.07 1.26 -15.97
C VAL A 482 -18.44 1.69 -16.49
N ASN A 483 -18.57 1.90 -17.80
CA ASN A 483 -19.78 2.44 -18.44
C ASN A 483 -20.55 1.44 -19.35
N SER A 484 -20.20 0.15 -19.39
CA SER A 484 -20.82 -0.83 -20.32
C SER A 484 -21.77 -1.82 -19.65
N LYS A 485 -23.05 -1.79 -20.03
CA LYS A 485 -23.99 -2.89 -19.76
C LYS A 485 -23.86 -3.95 -20.85
N PHE A 486 -23.00 -4.94 -20.62
CA PHE A 486 -22.84 -6.06 -21.55
C PHE A 486 -24.13 -6.91 -21.67
N THR A 487 -24.38 -7.39 -22.88
CA THR A 487 -25.54 -8.24 -23.22
C THR A 487 -25.18 -9.73 -23.18
N LYS A 488 -26.20 -10.59 -23.08
CA LYS A 488 -26.03 -12.06 -23.15
C LYS A 488 -25.29 -12.49 -24.42
N SER A 489 -25.69 -11.95 -25.58
CA SER A 489 -25.06 -12.21 -26.88
C SER A 489 -23.55 -11.97 -26.88
N GLN A 490 -23.05 -10.91 -26.26
CA GLN A 490 -21.61 -10.61 -26.24
C GLN A 490 -20.78 -11.64 -25.47
N VAL A 491 -21.39 -12.31 -24.48
CA VAL A 491 -20.74 -13.41 -23.73
C VAL A 491 -20.86 -14.72 -24.51
N GLU A 492 -22.00 -14.97 -25.16
CA GLU A 492 -22.24 -16.12 -26.03
C GLU A 492 -21.32 -16.09 -27.27
N ASP A 493 -21.07 -14.92 -27.87
CA ASP A 493 -20.13 -14.72 -28.97
C ASP A 493 -18.69 -15.12 -28.56
N LEU A 494 -18.27 -14.77 -27.34
CA LEU A 494 -16.98 -15.19 -26.79
C LEU A 494 -16.94 -16.70 -26.49
N GLN A 495 -18.05 -17.30 -26.03
CA GLN A 495 -18.15 -18.76 -25.88
C GLN A 495 -18.05 -19.49 -27.24
N VAL A 496 -18.70 -18.96 -28.29
CA VAL A 496 -18.60 -19.50 -29.66
C VAL A 496 -17.19 -19.34 -30.23
N GLN A 497 -16.50 -18.23 -29.98
CA GLN A 497 -15.11 -18.05 -30.39
C GLN A 497 -14.17 -19.01 -29.63
N LEU A 498 -14.35 -19.17 -28.31
CA LEU A 498 -13.61 -20.13 -27.50
C LEU A 498 -13.81 -21.57 -27.99
N GLY A 499 -15.06 -21.95 -28.33
CA GLY A 499 -15.37 -23.25 -28.92
C GLY A 499 -14.65 -23.49 -30.26
N LYS A 500 -14.58 -22.48 -31.12
CA LYS A 500 -13.82 -22.54 -32.39
C LYS A 500 -12.32 -22.71 -32.16
N ILE A 501 -11.75 -22.02 -31.16
CA ILE A 501 -10.33 -22.15 -30.78
C ILE A 501 -10.05 -23.58 -30.30
N VAL A 502 -10.83 -24.10 -29.37
CA VAL A 502 -10.65 -25.46 -28.82
C VAL A 502 -10.84 -26.53 -29.90
N ALA A 503 -11.81 -26.37 -30.80
CA ALA A 503 -12.01 -27.26 -31.94
C ALA A 503 -10.87 -27.20 -33.00
N SER A 504 -10.04 -26.16 -32.98
CA SER A 504 -8.86 -26.01 -33.86
C SER A 504 -7.55 -26.53 -33.24
N TYR A 505 -7.58 -27.04 -32.01
CA TYR A 505 -6.43 -27.71 -31.40
C TYR A 505 -6.29 -29.14 -31.96
N PRO A 506 -5.08 -29.60 -32.31
CA PRO A 506 -4.86 -30.96 -32.80
C PRO A 506 -5.14 -31.99 -31.69
N SER A 507 -5.57 -33.20 -32.08
CA SER A 507 -6.02 -34.26 -31.16
C SER A 507 -4.98 -34.69 -30.12
N HIS A 508 -3.69 -34.47 -30.38
CA HIS A 508 -2.61 -34.81 -29.45
C HIS A 508 -2.50 -33.84 -28.26
N ILE A 509 -3.08 -32.62 -28.31
CA ILE A 509 -3.19 -31.71 -27.16
C ILE A 509 -4.61 -31.58 -26.59
N GLN A 510 -5.57 -32.35 -27.11
CA GLN A 510 -6.92 -32.41 -26.53
C GLN A 510 -6.92 -33.35 -25.32
N TYR A 511 -7.39 -32.85 -24.17
CA TYR A 511 -7.47 -33.59 -22.90
C TYR A 511 -8.61 -34.62 -22.90
N GLN A 512 -8.29 -35.88 -22.62
CA GLN A 512 -9.22 -37.01 -22.70
C GLN A 512 -9.76 -37.50 -21.35
N GLY A 513 -9.47 -36.80 -20.25
CA GLY A 513 -9.92 -37.16 -18.90
C GLY A 513 -8.91 -38.02 -18.14
N ASN A 514 -9.38 -38.84 -17.19
CA ASN A 514 -8.48 -39.62 -16.32
C ASN A 514 -7.72 -40.76 -17.05
N SER A 515 -8.07 -41.08 -18.30
CA SER A 515 -7.30 -41.99 -19.18
C SER A 515 -5.92 -41.45 -19.57
N GLU A 516 -5.69 -40.13 -19.44
CA GLU A 516 -4.40 -39.48 -19.69
C GLU A 516 -3.25 -40.06 -18.83
N TRP A 517 -3.55 -40.44 -17.59
CA TRP A 517 -2.56 -40.95 -16.63
C TRP A 517 -2.24 -42.44 -16.79
N HIS A 518 -3.19 -43.19 -17.35
CA HIS A 518 -3.13 -44.65 -17.46
C HIS A 518 -3.68 -45.08 -18.84
N PRO A 519 -2.87 -45.00 -19.91
CA PRO A 519 -3.29 -45.38 -21.26
C PRO A 519 -3.75 -46.84 -21.31
N GLN A 520 -4.96 -47.09 -21.80
CA GLN A 520 -5.41 -48.46 -22.06
C GLN A 520 -4.63 -49.02 -23.26
N SER A 521 -4.05 -50.22 -23.09
CA SER A 521 -3.08 -50.84 -24.00
C SER A 521 -3.65 -51.35 -25.34
N SER A 522 -4.72 -50.73 -25.83
CA SER A 522 -5.50 -51.11 -27.01
C SER A 522 -5.74 -49.96 -28.00
N SER A 523 -5.39 -48.72 -27.65
CA SER A 523 -5.31 -47.60 -28.60
C SER A 523 -3.87 -47.38 -29.03
N GLY A 524 -3.60 -47.29 -30.34
CA GLY A 524 -2.26 -47.23 -30.93
C GLY A 524 -1.49 -45.90 -30.76
N PHE A 525 -1.66 -45.20 -29.64
CA PHE A 525 -0.86 -44.04 -29.27
C PHE A 525 0.32 -44.48 -28.39
N HIS A 526 1.42 -43.72 -28.44
CA HIS A 526 2.55 -43.94 -27.53
C HIS A 526 2.16 -43.62 -26.07
N GLU A 527 2.80 -44.30 -25.13
CA GLU A 527 2.69 -44.02 -23.69
C GLU A 527 3.14 -42.58 -23.41
N ARG A 528 2.19 -41.73 -23.00
CA ARG A 528 2.42 -40.30 -22.78
C ARG A 528 3.33 -40.08 -21.57
N ARG A 529 4.35 -39.24 -21.74
CA ARG A 529 5.28 -38.86 -20.68
C ARG A 529 4.59 -37.94 -19.68
N ALA A 530 5.02 -37.97 -18.43
CA ALA A 530 4.45 -37.13 -17.37
C ALA A 530 4.41 -35.63 -17.71
N HIS A 531 5.39 -35.14 -18.48
CA HIS A 531 5.42 -33.75 -18.97
C HIS A 531 4.40 -33.45 -20.08
N GLU A 532 4.07 -34.41 -20.94
CA GLU A 532 3.06 -34.28 -21.97
C GLU A 532 1.68 -34.21 -21.32
N VAL A 533 1.40 -35.11 -20.38
CA VAL A 533 0.17 -35.09 -19.56
C VAL A 533 0.05 -33.77 -18.78
N TYR A 534 1.14 -33.26 -18.18
CA TYR A 534 1.16 -31.94 -17.54
C TYR A 534 0.76 -30.82 -18.50
N ILE A 535 1.38 -30.73 -19.69
CA ILE A 535 1.06 -29.68 -20.69
C ILE A 535 -0.40 -29.75 -21.14
N ILE A 536 -0.90 -30.94 -21.51
CA ILE A 536 -2.28 -31.15 -21.97
C ILE A 536 -3.26 -30.71 -20.86
N THR A 537 -2.98 -31.09 -19.62
CA THR A 537 -3.84 -30.76 -18.48
C THR A 537 -3.78 -29.26 -18.13
N ARG A 538 -2.61 -28.62 -18.25
CA ARG A 538 -2.47 -27.15 -18.16
C ARG A 538 -3.31 -26.45 -19.23
N ILE A 539 -3.27 -26.90 -20.49
CA ILE A 539 -4.11 -26.36 -21.57
C ILE A 539 -5.60 -26.50 -21.22
N ARG A 540 -6.04 -27.66 -20.69
CA ARG A 540 -7.45 -27.84 -20.27
C ARG A 540 -7.84 -26.87 -19.16
N LEU A 541 -6.99 -26.66 -18.14
CA LEU A 541 -7.22 -25.66 -17.08
C LEU A 541 -7.29 -24.22 -17.63
N ASP A 542 -6.43 -23.87 -18.58
CA ASP A 542 -6.45 -22.56 -19.23
C ASP A 542 -7.69 -22.32 -20.11
N VAL A 543 -8.24 -23.38 -20.73
CA VAL A 543 -9.55 -23.34 -21.40
C VAL A 543 -10.70 -23.22 -20.37
N LEU A 544 -10.69 -24.06 -19.34
CA LEU A 544 -11.72 -24.08 -18.29
C LEU A 544 -11.81 -22.75 -17.55
N GLN A 545 -10.70 -22.07 -17.28
CA GLN A 545 -10.70 -20.72 -16.70
C GLN A 545 -11.46 -19.71 -17.57
N CYS A 546 -11.32 -19.76 -18.90
CA CYS A 546 -12.11 -18.92 -19.80
C CYS A 546 -13.60 -19.31 -19.78
N GLN A 547 -13.93 -20.61 -19.76
CA GLN A 547 -15.32 -21.07 -19.67
C GLN A 547 -15.98 -20.63 -18.34
N PHE A 548 -15.27 -20.78 -17.21
CA PHE A 548 -15.69 -20.38 -15.87
C PHE A 548 -15.97 -18.87 -15.78
N LEU A 549 -15.05 -18.04 -16.27
CA LEU A 549 -15.23 -16.58 -16.24
C LEU A 549 -16.39 -16.11 -17.12
N LEU A 550 -16.57 -16.71 -18.31
CA LEU A 550 -17.72 -16.42 -19.18
C LEU A 550 -19.05 -16.81 -18.51
N GLN A 551 -19.13 -17.99 -17.88
CA GLN A 551 -20.33 -18.38 -17.14
C GLN A 551 -20.56 -17.54 -15.88
N ARG A 552 -19.50 -17.09 -15.18
CA ARG A 552 -19.61 -16.14 -14.06
C ARG A 552 -20.20 -14.81 -14.52
N LEU A 553 -19.84 -14.31 -15.71
CA LEU A 553 -20.48 -13.12 -16.31
C LEU A 553 -21.97 -13.32 -16.63
N LEU A 554 -22.38 -14.52 -17.07
CA LEU A 554 -23.79 -14.84 -17.28
C LEU A 554 -24.57 -14.91 -15.95
N VAL A 555 -24.05 -15.61 -14.94
CA VAL A 555 -24.69 -15.77 -13.62
C VAL A 555 -24.84 -14.43 -12.89
N VAL A 556 -23.79 -13.59 -12.88
CA VAL A 556 -23.83 -12.24 -12.25
C VAL A 556 -24.85 -11.30 -12.93
N ARG A 557 -25.25 -11.58 -14.17
CA ARG A 557 -26.33 -10.87 -14.89
C ARG A 557 -27.69 -11.57 -14.84
N GLN A 558 -27.83 -12.67 -14.10
CA GLN A 558 -29.02 -13.53 -14.10
C GLN A 558 -29.38 -14.08 -15.50
N PHE A 559 -28.40 -14.22 -16.39
CA PHE A 559 -28.58 -14.75 -17.76
C PHE A 559 -28.48 -16.29 -17.85
N SER A 560 -28.00 -16.97 -16.81
CA SER A 560 -27.99 -18.44 -16.67
C SER A 560 -28.25 -18.85 -15.20
N GLY A 561 -28.78 -20.05 -14.99
CA GLY A 561 -29.21 -20.57 -13.68
C GLY A 561 -28.11 -21.18 -12.80
N GLY A 562 -26.83 -20.93 -13.09
CA GLY A 562 -25.70 -21.40 -12.28
C GLY A 562 -25.21 -22.83 -12.55
N GLN A 563 -26.03 -23.73 -13.10
CA GLN A 563 -25.62 -25.13 -13.35
C GLN A 563 -24.32 -25.23 -14.17
N ASP A 564 -24.25 -24.60 -15.36
CA ASP A 564 -23.04 -24.60 -16.19
C ASP A 564 -21.79 -24.11 -15.45
N LEU A 565 -21.92 -23.09 -14.59
CA LEU A 565 -20.82 -22.53 -13.81
C LEU A 565 -20.34 -23.53 -12.73
N PHE A 566 -21.28 -24.22 -12.10
CA PHE A 566 -21.00 -25.28 -11.14
C PHE A 566 -20.37 -26.51 -11.81
N ASP A 567 -20.89 -26.95 -12.95
CA ASP A 567 -20.37 -28.10 -13.71
C ASP A 567 -18.92 -27.84 -14.15
N ILE A 568 -18.61 -26.62 -14.63
CA ILE A 568 -17.24 -26.19 -14.95
C ILE A 568 -16.36 -26.13 -13.70
N ALA A 569 -16.89 -25.67 -12.55
CA ALA A 569 -16.14 -25.65 -11.29
C ALA A 569 -15.82 -27.07 -10.79
N GLN A 570 -16.75 -28.02 -10.95
CA GLN A 570 -16.56 -29.43 -10.61
C GLN A 570 -15.59 -30.13 -11.58
N GLU A 571 -15.66 -29.87 -12.90
CA GLU A 571 -14.67 -30.38 -13.86
C GLU A 571 -13.28 -29.81 -13.55
N THR A 572 -13.17 -28.49 -13.35
CA THR A 572 -11.89 -27.84 -13.01
C THR A 572 -11.29 -28.41 -11.74
N MET A 573 -12.12 -28.65 -10.71
CA MET A 573 -11.66 -29.29 -9.47
C MET A 573 -11.21 -30.73 -9.71
N SER A 574 -11.96 -31.53 -10.48
CA SER A 574 -11.59 -32.90 -10.86
C SER A 574 -10.24 -32.95 -11.59
N VAL A 575 -10.01 -32.04 -12.54
CA VAL A 575 -8.75 -31.91 -13.29
C VAL A 575 -7.57 -31.54 -12.37
N ILE A 576 -7.76 -30.60 -11.43
CA ILE A 576 -6.73 -30.21 -10.44
C ILE A 576 -6.42 -31.36 -9.48
N LEU A 577 -7.44 -32.08 -9.01
CA LEU A 577 -7.25 -33.22 -8.12
C LEU A 577 -6.60 -34.40 -8.83
N SER A 578 -6.87 -34.59 -10.13
CA SER A 578 -6.21 -35.60 -10.97
C SER A 578 -4.70 -35.34 -11.10
N LEU A 579 -4.28 -34.07 -11.25
CA LEU A 579 -2.87 -33.65 -11.18
C LEU A 579 -2.24 -33.92 -9.80
N TRP A 580 -2.95 -33.63 -8.71
CA TRP A 580 -2.41 -33.77 -7.35
C TRP A 580 -2.39 -35.22 -6.83
N LEU A 581 -3.33 -36.05 -7.25
CA LEU A 581 -3.26 -37.50 -7.03
C LEU A 581 -2.01 -38.10 -7.70
N ASN A 582 -1.69 -37.64 -8.92
CA ASN A 582 -0.53 -38.07 -9.69
C ASN A 582 0.74 -37.22 -9.46
N ARG A 583 0.79 -36.40 -8.40
CA ARG A 583 1.93 -35.52 -8.08
C ARG A 583 3.27 -36.27 -7.97
N ASP A 584 3.24 -37.56 -7.64
CA ASP A 584 4.44 -38.38 -7.48
C ASP A 584 5.05 -38.77 -8.85
N GLN A 585 4.27 -38.71 -9.94
CA GLN A 585 4.76 -38.71 -11.33
C GLN A 585 5.23 -37.30 -11.78
N LEU A 586 4.72 -36.25 -11.15
CA LEU A 586 4.99 -34.84 -11.48
C LEU A 586 6.01 -34.16 -10.54
N GLN A 587 7.00 -34.90 -10.02
CA GLN A 587 7.96 -34.36 -9.02
C GLN A 587 8.74 -33.14 -9.50
N GLU A 588 9.06 -33.05 -10.79
CA GLU A 588 9.73 -31.88 -11.37
C GLU A 588 8.83 -30.63 -11.45
N PHE A 589 7.51 -30.83 -11.48
CA PHE A 589 6.50 -29.77 -11.64
C PHE A 589 5.89 -29.27 -10.32
N HIS A 590 6.30 -29.83 -9.17
CA HIS A 590 5.85 -29.41 -7.83
C HIS A 590 5.99 -27.91 -7.57
N HIS A 591 6.85 -27.21 -8.31
CA HIS A 591 7.05 -25.76 -8.23
C HIS A 591 5.90 -24.92 -8.82
N ALA A 592 4.94 -25.52 -9.53
CA ALA A 592 3.80 -24.83 -10.16
C ALA A 592 2.45 -25.12 -9.48
N PHE A 593 2.42 -26.01 -8.48
CA PHE A 593 1.17 -26.48 -7.87
C PHE A 593 0.50 -25.43 -6.98
N ASP A 594 1.24 -24.53 -6.32
CA ASP A 594 0.65 -23.44 -5.55
C ASP A 594 -0.11 -22.46 -6.47
N TRP A 595 0.45 -22.16 -7.64
CA TRP A 595 -0.20 -21.36 -8.68
C TRP A 595 -1.44 -22.05 -9.28
N ILE A 596 -1.39 -23.37 -9.50
CA ILE A 596 -2.56 -24.15 -9.96
C ILE A 596 -3.68 -24.11 -8.91
N ALA A 597 -3.34 -24.27 -7.62
CA ALA A 597 -4.30 -24.19 -6.53
C ALA A 597 -4.94 -22.79 -6.42
N VAL A 598 -4.15 -21.72 -6.54
CA VAL A 598 -4.63 -20.34 -6.44
C VAL A 598 -5.47 -19.92 -7.66
N SER A 599 -4.93 -20.01 -8.87
CA SER A 599 -5.49 -19.34 -10.06
C SER A 599 -6.64 -20.09 -10.73
N TYR A 600 -6.90 -21.33 -10.30
CA TYR A 600 -7.94 -22.21 -10.85
C TYR A 600 -8.71 -22.91 -9.72
N GLY A 601 -8.00 -23.44 -8.71
CA GLY A 601 -8.60 -24.20 -7.61
C GLY A 601 -9.47 -23.36 -6.68
N MET A 602 -8.95 -22.25 -6.14
CA MET A 602 -9.67 -21.42 -5.16
C MET A 602 -10.96 -20.78 -5.71
N PRO A 603 -11.00 -20.20 -6.94
CA PRO A 603 -12.26 -19.71 -7.52
C PRO A 603 -13.31 -20.81 -7.70
N CYS A 604 -12.91 -22.01 -8.12
CA CYS A 604 -13.83 -23.13 -8.35
C CYS A 604 -14.31 -23.73 -7.03
N ALA A 605 -13.40 -23.96 -6.07
CA ALA A 605 -13.76 -24.35 -4.71
C ALA A 605 -14.72 -23.33 -4.06
N GLY A 606 -14.57 -22.04 -4.34
CA GLY A 606 -15.48 -20.99 -3.91
C GLY A 606 -16.93 -21.25 -4.33
N ILE A 607 -17.16 -21.48 -5.63
CA ILE A 607 -18.50 -21.82 -6.17
C ILE A 607 -19.04 -23.11 -5.55
N LEU A 608 -18.21 -24.17 -5.51
CA LEU A 608 -18.59 -25.47 -4.95
C LEU A 608 -19.03 -25.36 -3.48
N CYS A 609 -18.35 -24.53 -2.68
CA CYS A 609 -18.71 -24.25 -1.29
C CYS A 609 -20.06 -23.52 -1.18
N VAL A 610 -20.29 -22.49 -2.00
CA VAL A 610 -21.53 -21.69 -1.96
C VAL A 610 -22.75 -22.54 -2.32
N GLU A 611 -22.67 -23.38 -3.36
CA GLU A 611 -23.79 -24.26 -3.70
C GLU A 611 -24.01 -25.36 -2.64
N LEU A 612 -22.94 -25.91 -2.04
CA LEU A 612 -23.03 -26.87 -0.94
C LEU A 612 -23.77 -26.30 0.28
N LEU A 613 -23.52 -25.03 0.62
CA LEU A 613 -24.21 -24.33 1.71
C LEU A 613 -25.69 -24.05 1.38
N ARG A 614 -26.02 -23.61 0.16
CA ARG A 614 -27.42 -23.44 -0.27
C ARG A 614 -28.19 -24.76 -0.20
N ALA A 615 -27.62 -25.84 -0.72
CA ALA A 615 -28.26 -27.16 -0.66
C ALA A 615 -28.46 -27.64 0.78
N SER A 616 -27.54 -27.30 1.69
CA SER A 616 -27.63 -27.67 3.11
C SER A 616 -28.67 -26.85 3.89
N GLY A 617 -29.39 -25.91 3.24
CA GLY A 617 -30.36 -25.02 3.89
C GLY A 617 -29.69 -23.92 4.73
N LEU A 618 -28.39 -23.73 4.55
CA LEU A 618 -27.53 -22.92 5.38
C LEU A 618 -27.37 -21.49 4.81
N VAL A 619 -27.29 -21.35 3.48
CA VAL A 619 -27.33 -20.05 2.78
C VAL A 619 -28.68 -19.88 2.08
N PRO A 620 -29.32 -18.69 2.11
CA PRO A 620 -30.62 -18.45 1.46
C PRO A 620 -30.65 -18.78 -0.04
N PRO A 621 -31.79 -19.26 -0.57
CA PRO A 621 -31.94 -19.48 -2.01
C PRO A 621 -31.85 -18.15 -2.78
N ALA A 622 -31.24 -18.18 -3.97
CA ALA A 622 -30.98 -16.99 -4.77
C ALA A 622 -32.28 -16.26 -5.16
N GLN A 623 -32.35 -14.96 -4.88
CA GLN A 623 -33.53 -14.14 -5.16
C GLN A 623 -33.71 -13.93 -6.68
N GLN A 624 -34.75 -14.54 -7.24
CA GLN A 624 -35.22 -14.26 -8.60
C GLN A 624 -36.20 -13.08 -8.60
N THR A 625 -36.00 -12.14 -9.52
CA THR A 625 -36.95 -11.07 -9.84
C THR A 625 -37.69 -11.39 -11.14
N GLU A 626 -38.98 -11.05 -11.19
CA GLU A 626 -39.97 -11.39 -12.24
C GLU A 626 -40.39 -12.87 -12.33
N PRO A 627 -41.70 -13.20 -12.19
CA PRO A 627 -42.22 -14.55 -12.42
C PRO A 627 -42.49 -14.81 -13.91
N SER A 628 -41.65 -15.61 -14.57
CA SER A 628 -41.91 -16.03 -15.95
C SER A 628 -43.12 -16.98 -16.02
N SER A 629 -44.08 -16.66 -16.90
CA SER A 629 -45.41 -17.29 -16.92
C SER A 629 -45.48 -18.64 -17.64
N THR A 630 -44.52 -19.53 -17.38
CA THR A 630 -44.54 -20.95 -17.81
C THR A 630 -44.01 -21.82 -16.67
N GLY A 631 -44.85 -22.72 -16.15
CA GLY A 631 -44.53 -23.50 -14.96
C GLY A 631 -43.46 -24.57 -15.17
N ALA A 632 -42.25 -24.31 -14.69
CA ALA A 632 -41.28 -25.30 -14.25
C ALA A 632 -40.93 -25.01 -12.78
N ALA A 633 -40.66 -26.06 -11.98
CA ALA A 633 -40.18 -25.86 -10.61
C ALA A 633 -38.79 -25.21 -10.64
N GLY A 634 -38.50 -24.30 -9.70
CA GLY A 634 -37.25 -23.54 -9.69
C GLY A 634 -36.02 -24.44 -9.66
N ASP A 635 -35.22 -24.40 -10.71
CA ASP A 635 -34.00 -25.21 -10.84
C ASP A 635 -32.90 -24.67 -9.91
N CYS A 636 -32.86 -25.23 -8.70
CA CYS A 636 -31.66 -25.26 -7.88
C CYS A 636 -30.59 -26.12 -8.59
N VAL A 637 -29.31 -25.76 -8.43
CA VAL A 637 -28.17 -26.51 -8.99
C VAL A 637 -28.20 -27.95 -8.46
N LYS A 638 -28.14 -28.92 -9.37
CA LYS A 638 -28.27 -30.36 -9.08
C LYS A 638 -26.89 -30.99 -9.00
N PHE A 639 -26.55 -31.53 -7.83
CA PHE A 639 -25.24 -32.14 -7.57
C PHE A 639 -25.26 -33.17 -6.44
N SER A 640 -24.21 -33.99 -6.39
CA SER A 640 -23.95 -34.96 -5.32
C SER A 640 -23.22 -34.27 -4.16
N ARG A 641 -23.90 -34.06 -3.01
CA ARG A 641 -23.28 -33.39 -1.84
C ARG A 641 -22.03 -34.13 -1.34
N SER A 642 -22.07 -35.46 -1.32
CA SER A 642 -20.93 -36.28 -0.89
C SER A 642 -19.73 -36.16 -1.84
N GLU A 643 -19.97 -36.02 -3.15
CA GLU A 643 -18.91 -35.83 -4.13
C GLU A 643 -18.27 -34.43 -4.01
N VAL A 644 -19.09 -33.39 -3.82
CA VAL A 644 -18.60 -32.03 -3.57
C VAL A 644 -17.80 -31.97 -2.27
N VAL A 645 -18.29 -32.54 -1.17
CA VAL A 645 -17.55 -32.62 0.09
C VAL A 645 -16.24 -33.40 -0.08
N GLN A 646 -16.24 -34.53 -0.78
CA GLN A 646 -15.02 -35.30 -1.07
C GLN A 646 -14.00 -34.48 -1.86
N ASN A 647 -14.42 -33.79 -2.92
CA ASN A 647 -13.56 -32.94 -3.73
C ASN A 647 -13.01 -31.75 -2.93
N LEU A 648 -13.82 -31.11 -2.10
CA LEU A 648 -13.40 -30.01 -1.23
C LEU A 648 -12.43 -30.46 -0.12
N VAL A 649 -12.65 -31.63 0.49
CA VAL A 649 -11.72 -32.23 1.48
C VAL A 649 -10.40 -32.63 0.81
N MET A 650 -10.43 -33.20 -0.39
CA MET A 650 -9.21 -33.48 -1.17
C MET A 650 -8.47 -32.19 -1.57
N PHE A 651 -9.19 -31.13 -1.96
CA PHE A 651 -8.58 -29.84 -2.28
C PHE A 651 -7.97 -29.18 -1.04
N ARG A 652 -8.61 -29.30 0.12
CA ARG A 652 -8.05 -28.89 1.41
C ARG A 652 -6.77 -29.67 1.77
N ALA A 653 -6.72 -30.97 1.48
CA ALA A 653 -5.52 -31.79 1.67
C ALA A 653 -4.40 -31.42 0.68
N PHE A 654 -4.75 -30.97 -0.53
CA PHE A 654 -3.81 -30.38 -1.49
C PHE A 654 -3.26 -29.03 -0.98
N LEU A 655 -4.11 -28.14 -0.44
CA LEU A 655 -3.65 -26.89 0.17
C LEU A 655 -2.72 -27.11 1.38
N ASP A 656 -2.89 -28.22 2.11
CA ASP A 656 -2.00 -28.64 3.21
C ASP A 656 -0.64 -29.18 2.74
N TRP A 657 -0.54 -29.61 1.49
CA TRP A 657 0.69 -30.12 0.87
C TRP A 657 1.57 -29.00 0.27
N ILE A 658 1.02 -27.80 0.05
CA ILE A 658 1.80 -26.63 -0.42
C ILE A 658 2.82 -26.22 0.66
N ARG A 659 4.12 -26.18 0.29
CA ARG A 659 5.21 -26.05 1.27
C ARG A 659 5.27 -24.63 1.85
N PRO A 660 5.77 -24.45 3.10
CA PRO A 660 6.12 -23.13 3.66
C PRO A 660 7.09 -22.30 2.80
N THR A 661 7.79 -22.93 1.85
CA THR A 661 8.76 -22.34 0.92
C THR A 661 8.19 -21.95 -0.45
N ASP A 662 6.95 -22.31 -0.77
CA ASP A 662 6.30 -21.98 -2.07
C ASP A 662 5.61 -20.60 -2.03
N ASN A 663 5.51 -19.93 -3.19
CA ASN A 663 5.28 -18.47 -3.26
C ASN A 663 3.93 -18.05 -2.64
N ASN A 664 2.86 -18.77 -2.98
CA ASN A 664 1.50 -18.39 -2.59
C ASN A 664 1.00 -19.04 -1.28
N VAL A 665 1.89 -19.60 -0.46
CA VAL A 665 1.52 -20.36 0.75
C VAL A 665 0.69 -19.56 1.77
N GLN A 666 0.84 -18.23 1.83
CA GLN A 666 0.02 -17.39 2.72
C GLN A 666 -1.46 -17.37 2.30
N LEU A 667 -1.73 -17.26 1.00
CA LEU A 667 -3.08 -17.28 0.44
C LEU A 667 -3.70 -18.68 0.59
N SER A 668 -2.91 -19.74 0.35
CA SER A 668 -3.31 -21.13 0.58
C SER A 668 -3.72 -21.41 2.03
N LYS A 669 -2.96 -20.90 3.01
CA LYS A 669 -3.30 -21.02 4.44
C LYS A 669 -4.58 -20.29 4.82
N LYS A 670 -4.84 -19.10 4.27
CA LYS A 670 -6.11 -18.37 4.45
C LYS A 670 -7.28 -19.20 3.91
N PHE A 671 -7.22 -19.60 2.63
CA PHE A 671 -8.31 -20.34 1.98
C PHE A 671 -8.61 -21.68 2.68
N LYS A 672 -7.56 -22.45 3.04
CA LYS A 672 -7.67 -23.69 3.82
C LYS A 672 -8.45 -23.48 5.13
N THR A 673 -8.18 -22.38 5.84
CA THR A 673 -8.76 -22.11 7.16
C THR A 673 -10.27 -21.94 7.07
N VAL A 674 -10.77 -21.21 6.06
CA VAL A 674 -12.23 -21.12 5.87
C VAL A 674 -12.77 -22.44 5.32
N LEU A 675 -12.15 -23.03 4.29
CA LEU A 675 -12.60 -24.28 3.66
C LEU A 675 -12.85 -25.41 4.68
N GLN A 676 -12.07 -25.47 5.77
CA GLN A 676 -12.34 -26.31 6.94
C GLN A 676 -13.70 -25.99 7.58
N ARG A 677 -13.93 -24.73 8.01
CA ARG A 677 -15.19 -24.26 8.63
C ARG A 677 -16.43 -24.56 7.77
N ILE A 678 -16.31 -24.48 6.45
CA ILE A 678 -17.39 -24.79 5.50
C ILE A 678 -17.77 -26.28 5.57
N VAL A 679 -16.77 -27.15 5.52
CA VAL A 679 -16.98 -28.60 5.57
C VAL A 679 -17.55 -29.01 6.92
N ASP A 680 -17.05 -28.43 8.02
CA ASP A 680 -17.52 -28.72 9.38
C ASP A 680 -19.00 -28.30 9.58
N ALA A 681 -19.35 -27.05 9.23
CA ALA A 681 -20.72 -26.55 9.34
C ALA A 681 -21.74 -27.38 8.51
N VAL A 682 -21.31 -27.88 7.35
CA VAL A 682 -22.12 -28.79 6.53
C VAL A 682 -22.32 -30.14 7.22
N PHE A 683 -21.29 -30.71 7.85
CA PHE A 683 -21.43 -31.96 8.63
C PHE A 683 -22.33 -31.80 9.86
N ASP A 684 -22.21 -30.71 10.62
CA ASP A 684 -23.03 -30.45 11.81
C ASP A 684 -24.53 -30.29 11.47
N SER A 685 -24.83 -29.70 10.30
CA SER A 685 -26.21 -29.62 9.78
C SER A 685 -26.84 -30.98 9.48
N LEU A 686 -26.03 -31.96 9.08
CA LEU A 686 -26.46 -33.33 8.79
C LEU A 686 -26.67 -34.16 10.07
N GLY A 687 -25.90 -33.88 11.13
CA GLY A 687 -26.13 -34.49 12.46
C GLY A 687 -27.45 -34.02 13.09
N SER A 688 -27.80 -32.75 12.88
CA SER A 688 -28.96 -32.10 13.51
C SER A 688 -30.33 -32.54 12.97
N SER A 689 -30.38 -33.29 11.86
CA SER A 689 -31.63 -33.68 11.18
C SER A 689 -32.08 -35.14 11.43
N GLY A 690 -31.37 -35.89 12.28
CA GLY A 690 -31.67 -37.30 12.64
C GLY A 690 -32.82 -37.54 13.63
N GLY A 691 -33.80 -36.64 13.72
CA GLY A 691 -34.77 -36.55 14.83
C GLY A 691 -36.21 -36.98 14.54
N LEU A 692 -36.45 -38.20 14.03
CA LEU A 692 -37.81 -38.70 13.74
C LEU A 692 -38.21 -39.86 14.67
N GLN A 693 -39.30 -39.68 15.42
CA GLN A 693 -39.82 -40.65 16.38
C GLN A 693 -40.52 -41.83 15.68
N THR A 694 -40.10 -43.07 15.99
CA THR A 694 -40.93 -44.27 15.78
C THR A 694 -40.86 -45.15 17.03
N GLN A 695 -41.98 -45.80 17.37
CA GLN A 695 -42.19 -46.49 18.65
C GLN A 695 -41.42 -47.82 18.75
N MET A 696 -40.91 -48.16 19.94
CA MET A 696 -40.58 -49.55 20.27
C MET A 696 -41.85 -50.37 20.52
N PRO A 697 -41.83 -51.66 20.14
CA PRO A 697 -42.26 -52.67 21.10
C PRO A 697 -41.32 -53.89 21.19
N SER A 698 -41.19 -54.41 22.43
CA SER A 698 -40.93 -55.81 22.82
C SER A 698 -39.75 -56.60 22.24
N GLU A 699 -38.79 -56.95 23.14
CA GLU A 699 -38.10 -58.26 23.30
C GLU A 699 -37.34 -58.90 22.10
N GLN A 700 -36.19 -59.57 22.24
CA GLN A 700 -35.81 -60.56 23.26
C GLN A 700 -34.27 -60.64 23.49
N ARG A 701 -33.92 -61.28 24.63
CA ARG A 701 -32.77 -62.20 24.92
C ARG A 701 -31.73 -62.49 23.82
N SER A 702 -30.44 -62.77 24.11
CA SER A 702 -29.68 -62.83 25.39
C SER A 702 -28.22 -63.30 25.16
N GLN A 703 -27.32 -63.11 26.16
CA GLN A 703 -26.16 -63.99 26.49
C GLN A 703 -24.99 -64.08 25.48
N THR A 704 -23.71 -64.38 25.83
CA THR A 704 -22.83 -64.13 27.01
C THR A 704 -21.39 -64.55 26.63
N HIS A 705 -20.36 -64.13 27.41
CA HIS A 705 -19.01 -64.74 27.48
C HIS A 705 -18.07 -64.60 26.25
N TYR A 706 -16.74 -64.71 26.34
CA TYR A 706 -15.76 -64.83 27.45
C TYR A 706 -14.44 -64.13 27.02
N GLY A 707 -13.62 -63.65 27.97
CA GLY A 707 -12.17 -63.41 27.81
C GLY A 707 -11.37 -64.40 28.68
N PRO A 708 -10.19 -64.06 29.24
CA PRO A 708 -9.22 -63.01 28.88
C PRO A 708 -7.75 -63.54 28.88
N GLN A 709 -6.75 -62.68 28.67
CA GLN A 709 -5.42 -62.69 29.33
C GLN A 709 -4.55 -61.53 28.78
N ASP A 710 -3.50 -61.00 29.42
CA ASP A 710 -3.19 -60.60 30.80
C ASP A 710 -1.69 -60.18 30.77
N GLN A 711 -1.35 -58.92 31.08
CA GLN A 711 -0.43 -58.59 32.20
C GLN A 711 0.08 -57.14 32.24
N GLN A 712 -0.06 -56.57 33.45
CA GLN A 712 0.80 -55.59 34.13
C GLN A 712 0.81 -54.10 33.72
N CYS A 713 0.56 -53.29 34.74
CA CYS A 713 0.71 -51.83 34.84
C CYS A 713 1.32 -51.54 36.25
N PRO A 714 1.97 -50.40 36.49
CA PRO A 714 1.27 -49.30 37.19
C PRO A 714 1.62 -47.90 36.63
N VAL A 715 0.68 -46.97 36.40
CA VAL A 715 -0.21 -46.23 37.33
C VAL A 715 0.52 -45.19 38.19
N GLN A 716 0.29 -43.89 37.89
CA GLN A 716 0.03 -42.74 38.80
C GLN A 716 0.13 -41.40 38.01
N ASN A 717 -0.69 -40.35 38.24
CA ASN A 717 -2.05 -40.27 38.81
C ASN A 717 -2.69 -38.86 38.60
N VAL A 718 -4.02 -38.78 38.48
CA VAL A 718 -4.92 -37.66 38.96
C VAL A 718 -4.84 -36.28 38.25
N PRO A 719 -5.96 -35.52 38.09
CA PRO A 719 -7.41 -35.85 38.08
C PRO A 719 -8.16 -35.41 36.79
N THR A 720 -9.39 -35.93 36.62
CA THR A 720 -10.44 -35.28 35.81
C THR A 720 -11.31 -34.35 36.67
N ALA A 721 -11.83 -33.28 36.06
CA ALA A 721 -12.93 -32.48 36.58
C ALA A 721 -13.90 -32.15 35.41
N THR A 722 -15.20 -32.18 35.67
CA THR A 722 -16.23 -32.25 34.63
C THR A 722 -16.96 -30.93 34.38
N GLY A 723 -17.10 -30.57 33.10
CA GLY A 723 -18.31 -29.96 32.56
C GLY A 723 -18.40 -28.43 32.57
N ARG A 724 -18.48 -27.88 31.36
CA ARG A 724 -19.68 -27.16 30.90
C ARG A 724 -19.76 -27.22 29.37
N GLU A 725 -20.98 -27.22 28.86
CA GLU A 725 -21.27 -27.22 27.43
C GLU A 725 -20.81 -25.91 26.76
N HIS A 726 -20.40 -26.02 25.50
CA HIS A 726 -20.37 -24.89 24.58
C HIS A 726 -21.59 -25.02 23.67
N ASP A 727 -22.59 -24.17 23.88
CA ASP A 727 -23.65 -23.95 22.90
C ASP A 727 -23.01 -23.39 21.62
N ILE A 728 -23.23 -24.08 20.48
CA ILE A 728 -22.82 -23.60 19.17
C ILE A 728 -23.98 -22.77 18.61
N ASP A 729 -23.83 -21.45 18.63
CA ASP A 729 -24.79 -20.48 18.10
C ASP A 729 -24.86 -20.57 16.55
N PRO A 730 -25.98 -21.06 15.97
CA PRO A 730 -26.04 -21.32 14.53
C PRO A 730 -26.06 -20.07 13.64
N GLU A 731 -26.42 -18.89 14.19
CA GLU A 731 -26.51 -17.68 13.37
C GLU A 731 -25.13 -17.12 13.00
N ASN A 732 -24.12 -17.31 13.87
CA ASN A 732 -22.76 -16.81 13.64
C ASN A 732 -21.98 -17.59 12.57
N THR A 733 -22.39 -18.82 12.23
CA THR A 733 -21.69 -19.61 11.19
C THR A 733 -21.89 -19.08 9.76
N PHE A 734 -22.81 -18.12 9.56
CA PHE A 734 -23.16 -17.62 8.22
C PHE A 734 -22.42 -16.37 7.76
N ASN A 735 -22.16 -15.43 8.66
CA ASN A 735 -21.42 -14.20 8.31
C ASN A 735 -19.97 -14.50 7.86
N ASP A 736 -19.42 -15.65 8.26
CA ASP A 736 -18.06 -16.10 7.92
C ASP A 736 -17.94 -16.71 6.50
N MET A 737 -19.05 -16.78 5.74
CA MET A 737 -19.15 -17.38 4.40
C MET A 737 -19.17 -16.35 3.27
N ASP A 738 -19.64 -15.13 3.50
CA ASP A 738 -19.96 -14.17 2.43
C ASP A 738 -18.75 -13.79 1.56
N TRP A 739 -17.53 -13.85 2.12
CA TRP A 739 -16.30 -13.62 1.37
C TRP A 739 -16.16 -14.54 0.15
N LEU A 740 -16.74 -15.75 0.13
CA LEU A 740 -16.74 -16.65 -1.04
C LEU A 740 -17.39 -16.01 -2.27
N ASN A 741 -18.43 -15.20 -2.05
CA ASN A 741 -19.12 -14.43 -3.09
C ASN A 741 -18.45 -13.05 -3.31
N ILE A 742 -17.84 -12.49 -2.26
CA ILE A 742 -17.21 -11.16 -2.27
C ILE A 742 -15.75 -11.18 -2.78
N VAL A 743 -15.11 -12.35 -2.94
CA VAL A 743 -13.90 -12.42 -3.80
C VAL A 743 -14.33 -12.28 -5.26
N ASP A 744 -14.48 -11.01 -5.62
CA ASP A 744 -14.22 -10.54 -6.96
C ASP A 744 -12.79 -10.90 -7.38
N TRP A 745 -12.70 -11.56 -8.53
CA TRP A 745 -11.43 -11.89 -9.19
C TRP A 745 -11.25 -11.11 -10.51
N THR A 746 -12.18 -10.22 -10.90
CA THR A 746 -12.12 -9.53 -12.20
C THR A 746 -12.64 -8.08 -12.25
N GLN A 747 -13.71 -7.67 -11.55
CA GLN A 747 -13.92 -6.30 -11.01
C GLN A 747 -15.21 -6.19 -10.16
N GLY A 748 -15.12 -5.62 -8.95
CA GLY A 748 -16.21 -5.63 -7.99
C GLY A 748 -16.33 -4.41 -7.09
N ALA A 749 -17.18 -3.45 -7.48
CA ALA A 749 -17.90 -2.54 -6.56
C ALA A 749 -19.03 -1.72 -7.23
N HIS A 750 -20.02 -2.30 -7.92
CA HIS A 750 -21.28 -1.56 -8.24
C HIS A 750 -22.50 -2.37 -8.77
N GLN A 751 -23.01 -3.39 -8.06
CA GLN A 751 -24.42 -3.84 -8.21
C GLN A 751 -24.90 -4.84 -7.13
N LEU A 752 -25.39 -4.35 -5.98
CA LEU A 752 -26.17 -5.18 -5.03
C LEU A 752 -27.13 -4.38 -4.11
N ALA A 753 -27.40 -3.11 -4.42
CA ALA A 753 -28.18 -2.20 -3.54
C ALA A 753 -29.68 -2.07 -3.90
N GLN A 754 -30.21 -2.87 -4.84
CA GLN A 754 -31.57 -2.69 -5.40
C GLN A 754 -32.57 -3.83 -5.15
N VAL A 755 -32.16 -5.00 -4.65
CA VAL A 755 -33.09 -6.15 -4.47
C VAL A 755 -33.68 -6.22 -3.04
N LEU A 756 -32.90 -5.85 -2.02
CA LEU A 756 -33.30 -5.94 -0.60
C LEU A 756 -34.16 -4.75 -0.10
N ARG A 757 -35.16 -4.34 -0.88
CA ARG A 757 -36.26 -3.45 -0.43
C ARG A 757 -37.66 -4.06 -0.67
N GLY A 758 -37.75 -5.39 -0.61
CA GLY A 758 -38.99 -6.14 -0.80
C GLY A 758 -39.57 -6.73 0.48
N GLN A 759 -40.74 -6.22 0.88
CA GLN A 759 -41.73 -6.85 1.79
C GLN A 759 -41.35 -7.11 3.26
N THR A 760 -41.64 -6.14 4.13
CA THR A 760 -42.55 -6.28 5.31
C THR A 760 -42.68 -4.92 6.02
N ALA A 761 -43.85 -4.45 6.46
CA ALA A 761 -45.21 -4.65 5.96
C ALA A 761 -45.98 -3.32 6.08
N ALA A 762 -47.00 -3.09 5.27
CA ALA A 762 -47.52 -1.75 4.99
C ALA A 762 -48.30 -1.06 6.13
N ILE A 763 -47.98 0.22 6.38
CA ILE A 763 -48.97 1.25 6.76
C ILE A 763 -48.72 2.51 5.90
N ASN A 764 -49.66 2.78 4.99
CA ASN A 764 -49.93 4.06 4.30
C ASN A 764 -48.74 4.97 3.91
N SER A 765 -48.06 4.62 2.82
CA SER A 765 -47.25 5.59 2.06
C SER A 765 -48.11 6.40 1.08
N THR A 766 -48.30 7.70 1.32
CA THR A 766 -48.65 8.64 0.25
C THR A 766 -47.43 8.83 -0.65
N SER A 767 -47.62 8.93 -1.97
CA SER A 767 -46.51 8.98 -2.94
C SER A 767 -45.56 10.16 -2.73
N MET A 768 -44.26 9.90 -2.81
CA MET A 768 -43.33 10.83 -3.47
C MET A 768 -42.14 10.12 -4.11
N THR A 769 -41.91 10.42 -5.39
CA THR A 769 -40.71 10.03 -6.15
C THR A 769 -39.56 10.98 -5.85
N MET A 770 -38.32 10.49 -5.86
CA MET A 770 -37.14 11.34 -5.94
C MET A 770 -36.17 10.93 -7.06
N SER A 771 -35.52 11.95 -7.60
CA SER A 771 -34.68 11.94 -8.81
C SER A 771 -33.19 11.97 -8.42
N PRO A 772 -32.22 12.17 -9.34
CA PRO A 772 -30.79 12.32 -9.00
C PRO A 772 -30.37 13.51 -8.10
N ASN A 773 -31.30 14.12 -7.36
CA ASN A 773 -31.06 15.23 -6.42
C ASN A 773 -31.05 14.81 -4.94
N ASP A 774 -31.30 13.53 -4.61
CA ASP A 774 -31.71 13.16 -3.24
C ASP A 774 -30.55 12.90 -2.25
N SER A 775 -29.28 12.98 -2.69
CA SER A 775 -28.10 12.75 -1.85
C SER A 775 -27.67 13.95 -0.98
N PHE A 776 -28.36 15.09 -1.08
CA PHE A 776 -28.06 16.30 -0.31
C PHE A 776 -28.52 16.25 1.17
N ASN A 777 -29.34 15.26 1.56
CA ASN A 777 -30.17 15.35 2.77
C ASN A 777 -29.81 14.39 3.92
N THR A 778 -28.63 13.75 3.88
CA THR A 778 -28.16 12.90 5.01
C THR A 778 -27.60 13.77 6.14
N PRO A 779 -28.14 13.74 7.38
CA PRO A 779 -27.66 14.63 8.43
C PRO A 779 -26.22 14.30 8.88
N ARG A 780 -25.22 15.06 8.44
CA ARG A 780 -23.84 15.01 8.95
C ARG A 780 -23.75 15.68 10.35
N GLN A 781 -24.54 15.21 11.31
CA GLN A 781 -24.46 15.56 12.74
C GLN A 781 -23.81 14.41 13.53
N PRO A 782 -23.25 14.67 14.74
CA PRO A 782 -22.70 13.61 15.58
C PRO A 782 -23.78 12.62 16.04
N VAL A 783 -23.47 11.32 16.05
CA VAL A 783 -24.38 10.29 16.59
C VAL A 783 -24.55 10.43 18.10
N LYS A 784 -25.71 10.04 18.63
CA LYS A 784 -26.04 10.19 20.06
C LYS A 784 -25.26 9.21 20.96
N ASN A 785 -25.22 7.94 20.57
CA ASN A 785 -24.76 6.84 21.42
C ASN A 785 -23.28 6.51 21.19
N ALA A 786 -22.42 7.53 21.23
CA ALA A 786 -21.00 7.37 20.90
C ALA A 786 -20.20 6.57 21.96
N THR A 787 -19.16 5.87 21.52
CA THR A 787 -18.20 5.14 22.37
C THR A 787 -17.66 6.05 23.48
N VAL A 788 -17.45 5.50 24.69
CA VAL A 788 -16.94 6.28 25.83
C VAL A 788 -15.41 6.25 25.83
N PRO A 789 -14.70 7.38 25.70
CA PRO A 789 -13.24 7.40 25.73
C PRO A 789 -12.66 7.19 27.13
N PHE A 790 -11.36 6.90 27.23
CA PHE A 790 -10.63 6.93 28.52
C PHE A 790 -10.75 8.28 29.22
N TRP A 791 -10.64 9.38 28.47
CA TRP A 791 -10.70 10.76 28.98
C TRP A 791 -12.02 11.15 29.66
N HIS A 792 -13.10 10.38 29.45
CA HIS A 792 -14.41 10.55 30.07
C HIS A 792 -14.67 9.52 31.20
N ARG A 793 -13.63 8.88 31.76
CA ARG A 793 -13.77 8.05 32.98
C ARG A 793 -14.35 8.87 34.13
N ASP A 794 -13.86 10.09 34.28
CA ASP A 794 -14.21 11.03 35.34
C ASP A 794 -14.90 12.25 34.69
N ILE A 795 -16.22 12.17 34.49
CA ILE A 795 -17.01 13.22 33.81
C ILE A 795 -17.10 14.47 34.70
N HIS A 796 -16.84 15.63 34.12
CA HIS A 796 -16.86 16.93 34.81
C HIS A 796 -18.26 17.56 34.77
N GLU A 797 -18.62 18.33 35.80
CA GLU A 797 -19.94 19.01 35.89
C GLU A 797 -20.23 19.92 34.67
N LEU A 798 -19.20 20.52 34.08
CA LEU A 798 -19.32 21.36 32.88
C LEU A 798 -19.53 20.57 31.57
N HIS A 799 -19.57 19.24 31.59
CA HIS A 799 -19.76 18.45 30.37
C HIS A 799 -21.12 18.71 29.71
N ASP A 800 -22.18 18.70 30.50
CA ASP A 800 -23.56 18.86 30.04
C ASP A 800 -24.17 20.21 30.49
N HIS A 801 -23.29 21.18 30.80
CA HIS A 801 -23.67 22.50 31.32
C HIS A 801 -24.39 23.35 30.28
N ARG A 802 -25.33 24.18 30.77
CA ARG A 802 -25.98 25.26 30.03
C ARG A 802 -25.97 26.50 30.90
N THR A 803 -25.49 27.63 30.37
CA THR A 803 -25.38 28.89 31.13
C THR A 803 -26.74 29.53 31.40
N THR A 804 -27.72 29.27 30.53
CA THR A 804 -29.13 29.66 30.70
C THR A 804 -30.07 28.51 30.31
N GLU A 805 -31.22 28.41 30.97
CA GLU A 805 -32.26 27.42 30.67
C GLU A 805 -32.79 27.57 29.24
N GLU A 806 -33.00 28.81 28.80
CA GLU A 806 -33.37 29.17 27.44
C GLU A 806 -32.17 29.62 26.60
N LEU A 807 -32.33 29.56 25.27
CA LEU A 807 -31.36 30.10 24.32
C LEU A 807 -31.32 31.63 24.39
N PRO A 808 -30.13 32.27 24.36
CA PRO A 808 -30.03 33.72 24.19
C PRO A 808 -30.70 34.17 22.90
N VAL A 809 -31.54 35.21 22.96
CA VAL A 809 -32.27 35.73 21.78
C VAL A 809 -31.29 36.22 20.70
N SER A 810 -30.19 36.84 21.12
CA SER A 810 -29.12 37.30 20.23
C SER A 810 -27.75 37.29 20.91
N SER A 811 -26.69 37.36 20.11
CA SER A 811 -25.31 37.59 20.54
C SER A 811 -24.51 38.32 19.45
N ASP A 812 -23.33 38.83 19.77
CA ASP A 812 -22.42 39.38 18.77
C ASP A 812 -21.77 38.27 17.95
N VAL A 813 -21.27 37.24 18.64
CA VAL A 813 -20.65 36.06 18.02
C VAL A 813 -21.37 34.79 18.45
N VAL A 814 -21.73 33.94 17.49
CA VAL A 814 -22.07 32.53 17.76
C VAL A 814 -20.95 31.62 17.30
N ILE A 815 -20.51 30.72 18.17
CA ILE A 815 -19.46 29.72 17.92
C ILE A 815 -20.11 28.34 17.94
N ILE A 816 -19.89 27.55 16.88
CA ILE A 816 -20.54 26.24 16.70
C ILE A 816 -19.52 25.13 16.95
N GLY A 817 -19.67 24.44 18.09
CA GLY A 817 -18.82 23.35 18.59
C GLY A 817 -17.99 23.75 19.81
N ALA A 818 -18.23 23.11 20.96
CA ALA A 818 -17.47 23.28 22.20
C ALA A 818 -16.27 22.31 22.28
N GLY A 819 -15.58 22.11 21.16
CA GLY A 819 -14.29 21.45 21.08
C GLY A 819 -13.12 22.43 21.26
N TYR A 820 -11.89 21.94 21.04
CA TYR A 820 -10.66 22.74 21.21
C TYR A 820 -10.69 24.06 20.42
N ALA A 821 -11.17 24.05 19.18
CA ALA A 821 -11.23 25.26 18.35
C ALA A 821 -12.20 26.30 18.92
N GLY A 822 -13.47 25.92 19.16
CA GLY A 822 -14.50 26.87 19.61
C GLY A 822 -14.23 27.43 21.00
N VAL A 823 -13.78 26.60 21.95
CA VAL A 823 -13.42 27.05 23.30
C VAL A 823 -12.15 27.93 23.27
N SER A 824 -11.18 27.65 22.40
CA SER A 824 -10.01 28.53 22.22
C SER A 824 -10.40 29.87 21.59
N THR A 825 -11.28 29.89 20.57
CA THR A 825 -11.76 31.14 19.96
C THR A 825 -12.54 31.97 20.98
N ALA A 826 -13.44 31.35 21.75
CA ALA A 826 -14.13 32.03 22.84
C ALA A 826 -13.14 32.62 23.86
N TYR A 827 -12.15 31.84 24.31
CA TYR A 827 -11.10 32.30 25.22
C TYR A 827 -10.30 33.48 24.65
N HIS A 828 -9.93 33.46 23.37
CA HIS A 828 -9.22 34.59 22.76
C HIS A 828 -10.09 35.84 22.60
N LEU A 829 -11.40 35.69 22.39
CA LEU A 829 -12.37 36.79 22.31
C LEU A 829 -12.75 37.42 23.66
N VAL A 830 -12.55 36.73 24.80
CA VAL A 830 -12.92 37.29 26.14
C VAL A 830 -11.77 37.39 27.15
N LYS A 831 -10.64 36.71 26.96
CA LYS A 831 -9.49 36.64 27.91
C LYS A 831 -8.09 36.59 27.28
N GLY A 832 -7.98 36.50 25.95
CA GLY A 832 -6.71 36.49 25.22
C GLY A 832 -6.47 37.78 24.42
N ASP A 833 -5.49 37.76 23.51
CA ASP A 833 -4.98 38.97 22.83
C ASP A 833 -5.96 39.63 21.84
N ALA A 834 -7.18 39.10 21.70
CA ALA A 834 -8.30 39.67 20.94
C ALA A 834 -9.53 39.93 21.84
N SER A 835 -9.31 40.09 23.15
CA SER A 835 -10.38 40.24 24.14
C SER A 835 -11.14 41.55 24.00
N ASP A 836 -12.47 41.48 24.01
CA ASP A 836 -13.36 42.61 24.19
C ASP A 836 -14.27 42.37 25.41
N SER A 837 -14.32 43.36 26.30
CA SER A 837 -15.08 43.31 27.55
C SER A 837 -16.58 43.57 27.38
N GLU A 838 -17.04 44.02 26.21
CA GLU A 838 -18.46 44.27 25.92
C GLU A 838 -19.08 43.21 24.98
N LEU A 839 -18.28 42.27 24.47
CA LEU A 839 -18.69 41.30 23.45
C LEU A 839 -19.55 40.16 24.02
N SER A 840 -20.75 39.96 23.48
CA SER A 840 -21.60 38.81 23.83
C SER A 840 -21.32 37.60 22.93
N VAL A 841 -20.95 36.45 23.53
CA VAL A 841 -20.56 35.23 22.82
C VAL A 841 -21.43 34.05 23.23
N THR A 842 -22.05 33.36 22.26
CA THR A 842 -22.81 32.12 22.52
C THR A 842 -22.11 30.92 21.87
N VAL A 843 -21.82 29.88 22.64
CA VAL A 843 -21.21 28.61 22.18
C VAL A 843 -22.25 27.51 22.15
N LEU A 844 -22.53 26.96 20.97
CA LEU A 844 -23.53 25.91 20.74
C LEU A 844 -22.85 24.57 20.50
N GLU A 845 -23.19 23.54 21.27
CA GLU A 845 -22.64 22.18 21.17
C GLU A 845 -23.75 21.14 21.00
N ALA A 846 -23.56 20.19 20.09
CA ALA A 846 -24.56 19.19 19.74
C ALA A 846 -24.69 18.07 20.79
N ARG A 847 -23.60 17.75 21.49
CA ARG A 847 -23.56 16.78 22.61
C ARG A 847 -23.09 17.51 23.89
N GLY A 848 -22.23 16.90 24.70
CA GLY A 848 -21.51 17.57 25.80
C GLY A 848 -20.19 18.23 25.36
N VAL A 849 -19.65 19.13 26.19
CA VAL A 849 -18.37 19.84 25.98
C VAL A 849 -17.24 18.86 25.71
N CYS A 850 -16.38 19.20 24.74
CA CYS A 850 -15.22 18.42 24.33
C CYS A 850 -15.53 16.99 23.77
N SER A 851 -16.79 16.56 23.68
CA SER A 851 -17.18 15.18 23.32
C SER A 851 -16.89 14.72 21.87
N GLY A 852 -16.48 15.65 20.99
CA GLY A 852 -16.05 15.36 19.63
C GLY A 852 -14.58 14.92 19.54
N ALA A 853 -13.92 15.24 18.42
CA ALA A 853 -12.54 14.85 18.14
C ALA A 853 -11.52 15.15 19.26
N THR A 854 -11.71 16.25 20.01
CA THR A 854 -10.78 16.66 21.08
C THR A 854 -10.78 15.68 22.25
N GLY A 855 -11.95 15.30 22.77
CA GLY A 855 -12.08 14.33 23.86
C GLY A 855 -11.85 12.88 23.44
N ARG A 856 -11.40 12.64 22.20
CA ARG A 856 -11.23 11.31 21.59
C ARG A 856 -9.85 11.07 20.98
N ASN A 857 -8.94 12.05 21.00
CA ASN A 857 -7.57 11.91 20.49
C ASN A 857 -6.57 11.41 21.56
N GLY A 858 -5.29 11.25 21.21
CA GLY A 858 -4.26 10.75 22.14
C GLY A 858 -3.69 11.73 23.17
N GLY A 859 -3.98 13.04 23.09
CA GLY A 859 -3.38 14.06 23.97
C GLY A 859 -1.94 14.44 23.65
N HIS A 860 -1.48 14.18 22.42
CA HIS A 860 -0.10 14.42 21.95
C HIS A 860 0.04 15.82 21.33
N LEU A 861 0.89 16.67 21.91
CA LEU A 861 1.23 18.01 21.40
C LEU A 861 2.68 18.01 20.88
N ARG A 862 2.90 17.49 19.66
CA ARG A 862 4.20 17.52 18.94
C ARG A 862 4.03 18.19 17.56
N PRO A 863 5.02 18.93 17.04
CA PRO A 863 5.10 19.25 15.62
C PRO A 863 5.40 17.99 14.80
N ASP A 864 5.02 17.95 13.52
CA ASP A 864 5.52 16.91 12.59
C ASP A 864 6.55 17.48 11.59
N MET A 865 7.81 17.44 11.99
CA MET A 865 8.95 17.96 11.22
C MET A 865 9.34 17.10 10.00
N TYR A 866 8.74 15.93 9.78
CA TYR A 866 9.28 14.93 8.84
C TYR A 866 8.26 14.45 7.79
N THR A 867 7.04 14.17 8.22
CA THR A 867 6.01 13.49 7.42
C THR A 867 5.35 14.42 6.38
N PRO A 868 4.95 15.67 6.71
CA PRO A 868 4.37 16.58 5.72
C PRO A 868 5.42 17.28 4.85
N MET A 869 6.65 17.46 5.36
CA MET A 869 7.70 18.28 4.73
C MET A 869 7.92 18.03 3.23
N PRO A 870 8.14 16.78 2.73
CA PRO A 870 8.38 16.56 1.31
C PRO A 870 7.25 17.10 0.42
N ARG A 871 6.01 16.84 0.83
CA ARG A 871 4.78 17.23 0.11
C ARG A 871 4.48 18.72 0.20
N LEU A 872 4.81 19.37 1.32
CA LEU A 872 4.67 20.83 1.44
C LEU A 872 5.72 21.56 0.59
N ILE A 873 6.96 21.06 0.57
CA ILE A 873 8.05 21.60 -0.27
C ILE A 873 7.70 21.47 -1.76
N ASP A 874 7.24 20.30 -2.19
CA ASP A 874 6.81 20.01 -3.58
C ASP A 874 5.67 20.94 -4.05
N ARG A 875 4.68 21.20 -3.19
CA ARG A 875 3.48 21.98 -3.55
C ARG A 875 3.60 23.49 -3.40
N ALA A 876 4.37 23.96 -2.42
CA ALA A 876 4.33 25.34 -1.97
C ALA A 876 5.72 25.99 -1.79
N GLY A 877 6.80 25.24 -2.09
CA GLY A 877 8.16 25.68 -1.83
C GLY A 877 8.53 25.66 -0.34
N VAL A 878 9.84 25.78 -0.08
CA VAL A 878 10.37 25.55 1.28
C VAL A 878 9.91 26.61 2.29
N GLU A 879 9.82 27.88 1.90
CA GLU A 879 9.35 28.98 2.78
C GLU A 879 8.03 28.62 3.48
N ARG A 880 7.04 28.13 2.70
CA ARG A 880 5.70 27.83 3.19
C ARG A 880 5.61 26.51 3.95
N ALA A 881 6.53 25.57 3.70
CA ALA A 881 6.68 24.34 4.49
C ALA A 881 7.28 24.60 5.88
N LEU A 882 8.27 25.51 5.95
CA LEU A 882 8.87 25.95 7.22
C LEU A 882 7.87 26.73 8.07
N GLU A 883 7.12 27.66 7.48
CA GLU A 883 6.06 28.46 8.13
C GLU A 883 5.04 27.61 8.91
N VAL A 884 4.59 26.48 8.34
CA VAL A 884 3.69 25.53 9.03
C VAL A 884 4.39 24.87 10.21
N THR A 885 5.66 24.49 10.06
CA THR A 885 6.43 23.76 11.08
C THR A 885 6.79 24.67 12.27
N GLU A 886 7.20 25.91 12.00
CA GLU A 886 7.50 26.93 13.02
C GLU A 886 6.25 27.31 13.82
N PHE A 887 5.08 27.35 13.19
CA PHE A 887 3.78 27.55 13.86
C PHE A 887 3.38 26.39 14.78
N GLU A 888 3.69 25.13 14.42
CA GLU A 888 3.48 23.96 15.27
C GLU A 888 4.46 23.90 16.46
N ILE A 889 5.68 24.44 16.30
CA ILE A 889 6.66 24.57 17.40
C ILE A 889 6.24 25.68 18.38
N ALA A 890 5.84 26.85 17.86
CA ALA A 890 5.35 27.97 18.66
C ALA A 890 4.15 27.58 19.55
N HIS A 891 3.28 26.68 19.06
CA HIS A 891 2.15 26.14 19.81
C HIS A 891 2.53 25.47 21.14
N ILE A 892 3.65 24.75 21.23
CA ILE A 892 4.07 24.11 22.49
C ILE A 892 4.30 25.18 23.56
N HIS A 893 4.97 26.26 23.19
CA HIS A 893 5.25 27.37 24.11
C HIS A 893 4.00 28.17 24.46
N ALA A 894 3.09 28.37 23.50
CA ALA A 894 1.81 29.03 23.74
C ALA A 894 0.92 28.25 24.73
N ILE A 895 0.78 26.93 24.56
CA ILE A 895 0.00 26.09 25.48
C ILE A 895 0.66 25.96 26.84
N LYS A 896 2.00 25.87 26.91
CA LYS A 896 2.71 25.93 28.19
C LYS A 896 2.40 27.25 28.93
N ALA A 897 2.49 28.39 28.25
CA ALA A 897 2.21 29.70 28.83
C ALA A 897 0.74 29.85 29.25
N LEU A 898 -0.20 29.30 28.48
CA LEU A 898 -1.63 29.24 28.82
C LEU A 898 -1.87 28.45 30.11
N VAL A 899 -1.32 27.24 30.20
CA VAL A 899 -1.43 26.36 31.38
C VAL A 899 -0.82 27.03 32.63
N GLU A 900 0.30 27.74 32.49
CA GLU A 900 0.93 28.48 33.60
C GLU A 900 0.15 29.75 33.99
N LYS A 901 -0.42 30.48 33.02
CA LYS A 901 -1.22 31.71 33.24
C LYS A 901 -2.52 31.40 33.96
N GLU A 902 -3.31 30.49 33.40
CA GLU A 902 -4.65 30.12 33.86
C GLU A 902 -4.64 28.98 34.89
N LYS A 903 -3.44 28.46 35.25
CA LYS A 903 -3.19 27.43 36.29
C LYS A 903 -3.98 26.12 36.07
N ILE A 904 -4.02 25.68 34.82
CA ILE A 904 -4.85 24.55 34.38
C ILE A 904 -4.25 23.21 34.85
N ASP A 905 -4.97 22.44 35.68
CA ASP A 905 -4.63 21.03 35.87
C ASP A 905 -5.14 20.21 34.68
N CYS A 906 -4.26 19.91 33.74
CA CYS A 906 -4.54 19.03 32.61
C CYS A 906 -3.41 18.00 32.37
N ASP A 907 -2.71 17.58 33.43
CA ASP A 907 -1.56 16.66 33.37
C ASP A 907 -0.43 17.13 32.43
N PHE A 908 -0.33 18.45 32.17
CA PHE A 908 0.58 18.99 31.15
C PHE A 908 2.04 18.66 31.48
N THR A 909 2.65 17.85 30.61
CA THR A 909 4.03 17.39 30.73
C THR A 909 4.81 17.82 29.49
N LEU A 910 5.67 18.82 29.65
CA LEU A 910 6.68 19.17 28.65
C LEU A 910 7.75 18.06 28.63
N THR A 911 7.96 17.46 27.46
CA THR A 911 8.83 16.29 27.29
C THR A 911 9.49 16.32 25.90
N ARG A 912 9.95 15.17 25.39
CA ARG A 912 10.40 14.99 24.01
C ARG A 912 9.51 13.98 23.32
N SER A 913 9.29 14.18 22.02
CA SER A 913 8.86 13.10 21.12
C SER A 913 10.08 12.25 20.78
N ILE A 914 9.88 10.94 20.61
CA ILE A 914 10.78 10.05 19.89
C ILE A 914 10.03 9.54 18.65
N ASP A 915 10.40 10.05 17.48
CA ASP A 915 10.00 9.46 16.21
C ASP A 915 10.94 8.29 15.90
N VAL A 916 10.40 7.12 15.58
CA VAL A 916 11.15 5.87 15.36
C VAL A 916 10.80 5.27 14.00
N TRP A 917 11.82 4.84 13.26
CA TRP A 917 11.69 4.13 11.98
C TRP A 917 12.26 2.72 12.10
N SER A 918 11.41 1.70 11.93
CA SER A 918 11.80 0.28 11.99
C SER A 918 12.07 -0.34 10.61
N ASN A 919 11.71 0.37 9.54
CA ASN A 919 11.99 0.00 8.14
C ASN A 919 13.21 0.77 7.62
N GLU A 920 14.18 0.07 7.03
CA GLU A 920 15.48 0.62 6.62
C GLU A 920 15.36 1.77 5.59
N GLU A 921 14.44 1.63 4.62
CA GLU A 921 14.26 2.62 3.54
C GLU A 921 13.55 3.89 4.05
N THR A 922 12.66 3.78 5.03
CA THR A 922 12.04 4.97 5.64
C THR A 922 12.97 5.65 6.64
N ALA A 923 13.82 4.89 7.34
CA ALA A 923 14.90 5.43 8.17
C ALA A 923 15.93 6.21 7.32
N ARG A 924 16.29 5.69 6.14
CA ARG A 924 17.16 6.37 5.16
C ARG A 924 16.55 7.69 4.69
N LYS A 925 15.29 7.69 4.26
CA LYS A 925 14.54 8.90 3.87
C LYS A 925 14.41 9.93 4.99
N ALA A 926 14.23 9.49 6.24
CA ALA A 926 14.17 10.36 7.40
C ALA A 926 15.51 11.06 7.67
N LYS A 927 16.64 10.37 7.46
CA LYS A 927 17.98 10.95 7.53
C LYS A 927 18.21 11.98 6.42
N GLU A 928 17.81 11.70 5.18
CA GLU A 928 17.88 12.65 4.05
C GLU A 928 17.09 13.94 4.34
N MET A 929 15.89 13.82 4.92
CA MET A 929 15.10 14.99 5.34
C MET A 929 15.75 15.74 6.51
N TYR A 930 16.26 15.04 7.53
CA TYR A 930 17.00 15.65 8.63
C TYR A 930 18.20 16.48 8.14
N ASP A 931 19.02 15.94 7.23
CA ASP A 931 20.16 16.67 6.66
C ASP A 931 19.72 17.88 5.82
N THR A 932 18.61 17.75 5.09
CA THR A 932 18.01 18.81 4.26
C THR A 932 17.45 19.98 5.09
N LEU A 933 17.06 19.73 6.34
CA LEU A 933 16.64 20.76 7.30
C LEU A 933 17.83 21.30 8.12
N ALA A 934 18.77 20.44 8.54
CA ALA A 934 19.95 20.85 9.31
C ALA A 934 20.90 21.77 8.50
N SER A 935 20.98 21.58 7.18
CA SER A 935 21.78 22.44 6.27
C SER A 935 21.21 23.85 6.04
N ARG A 936 20.11 24.22 6.73
CA ARG A 936 19.42 25.52 6.57
C ARG A 936 19.58 26.48 7.76
N ASP A 937 20.39 26.13 8.76
CA ASP A 937 20.64 26.90 10.00
C ASP A 937 19.35 27.35 10.74
N LEU A 938 18.33 26.49 10.71
CA LEU A 938 17.05 26.72 11.36
C LEU A 938 17.20 26.57 12.88
N GLU A 939 16.85 27.59 13.67
CA GLU A 939 17.09 27.62 15.12
C GLU A 939 16.52 26.38 15.83
N TYR A 940 15.33 25.92 15.43
CA TYR A 940 14.69 24.75 16.04
C TYR A 940 15.42 23.42 15.77
N MET A 941 16.22 23.31 14.71
CA MET A 941 17.02 22.11 14.43
C MET A 941 18.11 21.89 15.49
N LYS A 942 18.46 22.91 16.29
CA LYS A 942 19.38 22.78 17.43
C LYS A 942 18.79 21.97 18.59
N ASP A 943 17.47 21.79 18.63
CA ASP A 943 16.79 20.87 19.55
C ASP A 943 16.54 19.47 18.92
N VAL A 944 16.79 19.28 17.63
CA VAL A 944 16.54 18.00 16.94
C VAL A 944 17.79 17.11 17.00
N PHE A 945 17.67 15.99 17.70
CA PHE A 945 18.71 14.94 17.77
C PHE A 945 18.30 13.73 16.91
N PHE A 946 19.12 13.34 15.93
CA PHE A 946 18.83 12.22 15.02
C PHE A 946 19.92 11.16 15.07
N VAL A 947 19.52 9.88 15.10
CA VAL A 947 20.41 8.71 15.05
C VAL A 947 19.94 7.72 13.99
N LEU A 948 20.89 7.18 13.23
CA LEU A 948 20.72 6.09 12.25
C LEU A 948 21.65 4.94 12.62
N GLY A 949 21.17 3.70 12.50
CA GLY A 949 21.89 2.48 12.83
C GLY A 949 21.70 1.99 14.27
N LYS A 950 22.55 1.04 14.67
CA LYS A 950 22.45 0.19 15.88
C LYS A 950 22.07 0.89 17.20
N ASP A 951 22.41 2.15 17.39
CA ASP A 951 22.21 2.86 18.66
C ASP A 951 20.76 3.39 18.79
N ALA A 952 19.98 3.40 17.70
CA ALA A 952 18.59 3.85 17.68
C ALA A 952 17.65 3.01 18.57
N GLU A 953 17.82 1.68 18.62
CA GLU A 953 17.05 0.81 19.53
C GLU A 953 17.39 1.11 21.00
N GLY A 954 18.67 1.28 21.33
CA GLY A 954 19.11 1.60 22.70
C GLY A 954 18.67 2.99 23.19
N ILE A 955 18.47 3.95 22.27
CA ILE A 955 18.04 5.31 22.57
C ILE A 955 16.51 5.44 22.63
N SER A 956 15.79 4.75 21.74
CA SER A 956 14.31 4.78 21.74
C SER A 956 13.69 3.83 22.77
N GLY A 957 14.34 2.69 23.04
CA GLY A 957 13.76 1.55 23.75
C GLY A 957 12.86 0.66 22.88
N VAL A 958 12.74 0.95 21.58
CA VAL A 958 11.88 0.22 20.63
C VAL A 958 12.68 -0.82 19.87
N LYS A 959 12.23 -2.07 19.94
CA LYS A 959 12.86 -3.25 19.32
C LYS A 959 12.92 -3.13 17.81
N GLY A 960 14.08 -3.40 17.22
CA GLY A 960 14.30 -3.42 15.78
C GLY A 960 14.46 -2.05 15.12
N ALA A 961 14.45 -0.95 15.88
CA ALA A 961 14.57 0.42 15.36
C ALA A 961 15.85 0.64 14.54
N LYS A 962 15.71 1.19 13.33
CA LYS A 962 16.81 1.52 12.41
C LYS A 962 17.25 2.97 12.52
N ALA A 963 16.31 3.87 12.79
CA ALA A 963 16.58 5.26 13.12
C ALA A 963 15.63 5.78 14.20
N CYS A 964 16.07 6.79 14.93
CA CYS A 964 15.20 7.58 15.79
C CYS A 964 15.58 9.07 15.77
N ALA A 965 14.57 9.93 15.86
CA ALA A 965 14.69 11.37 16.02
C ALA A 965 14.05 11.81 17.33
N SER A 966 14.63 12.79 18.01
CA SER A 966 14.09 13.32 19.26
C SER A 966 14.13 14.84 19.30
N PHE A 967 13.00 15.45 19.65
CA PHE A 967 12.76 16.89 19.69
C PHE A 967 11.69 17.22 20.73
N THR A 968 11.59 18.48 21.18
CA THR A 968 10.65 18.91 22.21
C THR A 968 9.20 18.72 21.79
N ALA A 969 8.40 18.21 22.71
CA ALA A 969 6.96 18.01 22.58
C ALA A 969 6.28 18.20 23.94
N ALA A 970 4.97 18.06 24.00
CA ALA A 970 4.24 17.94 25.26
C ALA A 970 3.14 16.88 25.18
N THR A 971 2.71 16.42 26.34
CA THR A 971 1.55 15.54 26.51
C THR A 971 0.62 16.15 27.55
N LEU A 972 -0.69 15.96 27.39
CA LEU A 972 -1.71 16.50 28.30
C LEU A 972 -3.00 15.66 28.27
N TRP A 973 -3.96 15.97 29.14
CA TRP A 973 -5.32 15.41 29.14
C TRP A 973 -6.25 16.41 28.41
N PRO A 974 -6.72 16.13 27.17
CA PRO A 974 -7.45 17.12 26.36
C PRO A 974 -8.74 17.60 27.02
N TYR A 975 -9.52 16.68 27.56
CA TYR A 975 -10.80 16.95 28.24
C TYR A 975 -10.64 17.91 29.42
N LYS A 976 -9.71 17.64 30.35
CA LYS A 976 -9.34 18.55 31.45
C LYS A 976 -8.93 19.95 30.94
N LEU A 977 -8.10 20.03 29.90
CA LEU A 977 -7.66 21.32 29.33
C LEU A 977 -8.86 22.13 28.84
N ILE A 978 -9.74 21.54 28.03
CA ILE A 978 -10.90 22.26 27.48
C ILE A 978 -11.86 22.68 28.60
N LEU A 979 -12.13 21.81 29.57
CA LEU A 979 -13.09 22.11 30.65
C LEU A 979 -12.61 23.22 31.60
N HIS A 980 -11.31 23.29 31.92
CA HIS A 980 -10.76 24.42 32.66
C HIS A 980 -10.85 25.72 31.85
N LEU A 981 -10.58 25.68 30.54
CA LEU A 981 -10.77 26.85 29.68
C LEU A 981 -12.25 27.25 29.62
N THR A 982 -13.18 26.30 29.51
CA THR A 982 -14.63 26.51 29.57
C THR A 982 -15.06 27.15 30.89
N ALA A 983 -14.58 26.67 32.04
CA ALA A 983 -14.83 27.33 33.33
C ALA A 983 -14.35 28.79 33.30
N SER A 984 -13.09 29.00 32.91
CA SER A 984 -12.45 30.32 32.97
C SER A 984 -13.03 31.36 31.98
N ILE A 985 -13.72 30.94 30.91
CA ILE A 985 -14.46 31.84 30.02
C ILE A 985 -15.89 32.10 30.51
N LEU A 986 -16.54 31.12 31.15
CA LEU A 986 -17.86 31.31 31.77
C LEU A 986 -17.78 32.27 32.97
N GLU A 987 -16.68 32.24 33.72
CA GLU A 987 -16.36 33.19 34.79
C GLU A 987 -16.39 34.66 34.35
N THR A 988 -16.25 34.96 33.05
CA THR A 988 -16.32 36.35 32.55
C THR A 988 -17.73 36.91 32.52
N GLY A 989 -18.77 36.06 32.51
CA GLY A 989 -20.16 36.46 32.24
C GLY A 989 -20.47 36.82 30.78
N LEU A 990 -19.45 36.90 29.90
CA LEU A 990 -19.59 37.26 28.47
C LEU A 990 -19.94 36.06 27.58
N VAL A 991 -19.66 34.84 28.06
CA VAL A 991 -19.89 33.59 27.31
C VAL A 991 -21.10 32.84 27.82
N ASN A 992 -22.04 32.51 26.92
CA ASN A 992 -23.15 31.59 27.17
C ASN A 992 -22.89 30.25 26.47
N LEU A 993 -22.76 29.17 27.23
CA LEU A 993 -22.60 27.81 26.69
C LEU A 993 -23.95 27.11 26.65
N GLN A 994 -24.25 26.43 25.54
CA GLN A 994 -25.46 25.61 25.37
C GLN A 994 -25.10 24.24 24.77
N THR A 995 -24.95 23.25 25.66
CA THR A 995 -24.78 21.82 25.30
C THR A 995 -26.12 21.18 24.91
N HIS A 996 -26.06 20.02 24.25
CA HIS A 996 -27.22 19.28 23.72
C HIS A 996 -28.15 20.17 22.88
N THR A 997 -27.54 21.01 22.03
CA THR A 997 -28.15 22.09 21.27
C THR A 997 -27.55 22.10 19.86
N ALA A 998 -27.81 21.03 19.11
CA ALA A 998 -27.28 20.85 17.76
C ALA A 998 -27.84 21.93 16.81
N VAL A 999 -26.95 22.66 16.13
CA VAL A 999 -27.33 23.58 15.05
C VAL A 999 -27.76 22.77 13.83
N THR A 1000 -28.89 23.15 13.22
CA THR A 1000 -29.45 22.52 12.02
C THR A 1000 -29.33 23.40 10.78
N SER A 1001 -29.27 24.71 10.93
CA SER A 1001 -28.99 25.65 9.83
C SER A 1001 -28.51 27.01 10.35
N VAL A 1002 -27.84 27.76 9.46
CA VAL A 1002 -27.50 29.18 9.63
C VAL A 1002 -27.97 29.91 8.37
N THR A 1003 -28.68 31.03 8.52
CA THR A 1003 -29.22 31.80 7.38
C THR A 1003 -29.03 33.30 7.56
N ARG A 1004 -28.56 34.00 6.52
CA ARG A 1004 -28.35 35.46 6.56
C ARG A 1004 -29.67 36.21 6.39
N GLN A 1005 -29.88 37.22 7.22
CA GLN A 1005 -31.01 38.16 7.11
C GLN A 1005 -30.66 39.35 6.20
N SER A 1006 -31.69 40.09 5.76
CA SER A 1006 -31.53 41.37 5.06
C SER A 1006 -30.84 42.46 5.89
N SER A 1007 -30.78 42.30 7.22
CA SER A 1007 -30.02 43.12 8.16
C SER A 1007 -28.51 42.81 8.19
N GLY A 1008 -28.05 41.81 7.44
CA GLY A 1008 -26.66 41.32 7.44
C GLY A 1008 -26.32 40.35 8.57
N SER A 1009 -27.13 40.32 9.63
CA SER A 1009 -27.03 39.34 10.73
C SER A 1009 -27.48 37.93 10.32
N PHE A 1010 -27.16 36.93 11.14
CA PHE A 1010 -27.45 35.51 10.88
C PHE A 1010 -28.47 34.97 11.88
N VAL A 1011 -29.45 34.20 11.41
CA VAL A 1011 -30.28 33.33 12.28
C VAL A 1011 -29.63 31.96 12.36
N ILE A 1012 -29.45 31.46 13.58
CA ILE A 1012 -28.96 30.12 13.86
C ILE A 1012 -30.13 29.29 14.39
N THR A 1013 -30.44 28.18 13.71
CA THR A 1013 -31.59 27.32 14.01
C THR A 1013 -31.15 26.08 14.79
N THR A 1014 -31.90 25.72 15.83
CA THR A 1014 -31.68 24.52 16.65
C THR A 1014 -33.02 23.88 17.04
N PRO A 1015 -33.05 22.60 17.48
CA PRO A 1015 -34.24 21.97 18.05
C PRO A 1015 -34.78 22.62 19.34
N ARG A 1016 -34.03 23.53 19.97
CA ARG A 1016 -34.44 24.31 21.16
C ARG A 1016 -34.92 25.73 20.81
N GLY A 1017 -35.00 26.08 19.52
CA GLY A 1017 -35.34 27.43 19.05
C GLY A 1017 -34.19 28.09 18.28
N THR A 1018 -34.36 29.38 18.01
CA THR A 1018 -33.45 30.20 17.18
C THR A 1018 -32.75 31.28 17.99
N THR A 1019 -31.51 31.58 17.61
CA THR A 1019 -30.76 32.76 18.10
C THR A 1019 -30.22 33.59 16.93
N VAL A 1020 -29.91 34.87 17.14
CA VAL A 1020 -29.41 35.78 16.10
C VAL A 1020 -27.99 36.26 16.42
N ALA A 1021 -27.07 36.16 15.45
CA ALA A 1021 -25.68 36.59 15.61
C ALA A 1021 -25.27 37.67 14.61
N ARG A 1022 -24.32 38.55 14.97
CA ARG A 1022 -23.65 39.44 14.01
C ARG A 1022 -22.56 38.71 13.21
N LYS A 1023 -21.84 37.80 13.86
CA LYS A 1023 -20.76 36.97 13.28
C LYS A 1023 -20.91 35.50 13.70
N VAL A 1024 -20.50 34.57 12.84
CA VAL A 1024 -20.59 33.12 13.10
C VAL A 1024 -19.24 32.44 12.90
N VAL A 1025 -18.81 31.62 13.86
CA VAL A 1025 -17.57 30.82 13.78
C VAL A 1025 -17.89 29.33 13.78
N TYR A 1026 -17.58 28.64 12.70
CA TYR A 1026 -17.74 27.20 12.56
C TYR A 1026 -16.51 26.46 13.06
N ALA A 1027 -16.62 25.87 14.24
CA ALA A 1027 -15.57 25.11 14.93
C ALA A 1027 -15.90 23.60 15.05
N ASN A 1028 -16.85 23.11 14.26
CA ASN A 1028 -17.40 21.75 14.30
C ASN A 1028 -16.59 20.72 13.47
N ASN A 1029 -15.41 21.10 12.98
CA ASN A 1029 -14.40 20.22 12.35
C ASN A 1029 -14.94 19.28 11.26
N ALA A 1030 -15.11 17.98 11.54
CA ALA A 1030 -15.60 16.99 10.58
C ALA A 1030 -17.03 17.29 10.08
N TYR A 1031 -17.87 17.84 10.96
CA TYR A 1031 -19.29 18.06 10.71
C TYR A 1031 -19.58 19.37 9.95
N ILE A 1032 -18.52 20.09 9.53
CA ILE A 1032 -18.59 21.39 8.84
C ILE A 1032 -19.54 21.38 7.64
N SER A 1033 -19.49 20.32 6.82
CA SER A 1033 -20.30 20.17 5.61
C SER A 1033 -21.77 19.86 5.86
N GLY A 1034 -22.18 19.64 7.11
CA GLY A 1034 -23.59 19.63 7.53
C GLY A 1034 -24.20 21.02 7.72
N LEU A 1035 -23.38 22.09 7.73
CA LEU A 1035 -23.83 23.49 7.83
C LEU A 1035 -23.33 24.37 6.68
N LEU A 1036 -22.13 24.09 6.15
CA LEU A 1036 -21.53 24.73 4.99
C LEU A 1036 -21.28 23.69 3.87
N PRO A 1037 -22.28 23.36 3.03
CA PRO A 1037 -22.16 22.31 2.01
C PRO A 1037 -21.02 22.52 1.00
N GLN A 1038 -20.53 23.75 0.81
CA GLN A 1038 -19.36 24.05 -0.03
C GLN A 1038 -18.06 23.41 0.47
N TYR A 1039 -18.00 22.94 1.71
CA TYR A 1039 -16.86 22.18 2.25
C TYR A 1039 -17.00 20.65 2.05
N ARG A 1040 -18.06 20.13 1.42
CA ARG A 1040 -18.35 18.67 1.35
C ARG A 1040 -17.19 17.85 0.77
N GLU A 1041 -16.60 18.30 -0.32
CA GLU A 1041 -15.46 17.65 -0.99
C GLU A 1041 -14.10 18.08 -0.41
N ALA A 1042 -14.08 19.21 0.31
CA ALA A 1042 -12.86 19.78 0.89
C ALA A 1042 -12.53 19.21 2.27
N ILE A 1043 -13.53 18.84 3.07
CA ILE A 1043 -13.37 18.25 4.41
C ILE A 1043 -14.33 17.05 4.58
N VAL A 1044 -13.75 15.88 4.78
CA VAL A 1044 -14.44 14.59 4.90
C VAL A 1044 -14.34 14.06 6.34
N PRO A 1045 -15.46 13.61 6.95
CA PRO A 1045 -15.46 12.85 8.20
C PRO A 1045 -14.65 11.54 8.06
N CYS A 1046 -13.67 11.33 8.94
CA CYS A 1046 -12.84 10.13 8.97
C CYS A 1046 -12.80 9.54 10.39
N LYS A 1047 -13.25 8.29 10.54
CA LYS A 1047 -13.18 7.56 11.82
C LYS A 1047 -11.75 7.12 12.10
N GLY A 1048 -11.33 7.24 13.35
CA GLY A 1048 -10.11 6.64 13.87
C GLY A 1048 -10.36 5.98 15.21
N GLN A 1049 -9.42 5.14 15.65
CA GLN A 1049 -9.48 4.40 16.91
C GLN A 1049 -8.29 4.73 17.82
N CYS A 1050 -8.55 4.72 19.12
CA CYS A 1050 -7.58 4.91 20.19
C CYS A 1050 -7.84 3.90 21.30
N THR A 1051 -6.78 3.61 22.05
CA THR A 1051 -6.73 2.56 23.06
C THR A 1051 -5.96 3.06 24.29
N HIS A 1052 -6.38 2.64 25.48
CA HIS A 1052 -5.65 2.81 26.73
C HIS A 1052 -5.12 1.46 27.20
N ILE A 1053 -3.83 1.42 27.52
CA ILE A 1053 -3.10 0.25 28.01
C ILE A 1053 -2.72 0.53 29.47
N SER A 1054 -3.09 -0.37 30.37
CA SER A 1054 -2.76 -0.32 31.80
C SER A 1054 -1.76 -1.42 32.17
N VAL A 1055 -1.08 -1.24 33.32
CA VAL A 1055 -0.24 -2.25 33.95
C VAL A 1055 -1.00 -2.81 35.15
N PRO A 1056 -1.17 -4.14 35.31
CA PRO A 1056 -1.92 -4.72 36.42
C PRO A 1056 -1.36 -4.36 37.81
N GLU A 1057 -2.23 -4.32 38.82
CA GLU A 1057 -1.81 -4.06 40.20
C GLU A 1057 -0.80 -5.12 40.69
N GLY A 1058 0.25 -4.66 41.38
CA GLY A 1058 1.36 -5.52 41.83
C GLY A 1058 2.40 -5.86 40.74
N LYS A 1059 2.18 -5.48 39.48
CA LYS A 1059 3.22 -5.49 38.42
C LYS A 1059 3.90 -4.13 38.32
N SER A 1060 5.01 -4.09 37.59
CA SER A 1060 5.77 -2.87 37.28
C SER A 1060 6.32 -2.92 35.86
N ALA A 1061 6.23 -1.81 35.14
CA ALA A 1061 6.81 -1.63 33.81
C ALA A 1061 7.90 -0.54 33.81
N PRO A 1062 8.82 -0.52 32.83
CA PRO A 1062 9.75 0.59 32.63
C PRO A 1062 9.03 1.92 32.37
N LEU A 1063 9.37 2.97 33.13
CA LEU A 1063 8.78 4.29 32.95
C LEU A 1063 9.24 4.93 31.63
N LEU A 1064 8.32 5.07 30.69
CA LEU A 1064 8.51 5.82 29.44
C LEU A 1064 8.26 7.31 29.69
N ASN A 1065 9.33 8.12 29.71
CA ASN A 1065 9.25 9.56 30.00
C ASN A 1065 8.92 10.43 28.77
N ASN A 1066 9.10 9.87 27.57
CA ASN A 1066 8.92 10.56 26.28
C ASN A 1066 7.58 10.17 25.64
N SER A 1067 7.03 11.00 24.76
CA SER A 1067 6.00 10.55 23.80
C SER A 1067 6.66 9.90 22.58
N TYR A 1068 5.92 9.11 21.80
CA TYR A 1068 6.48 8.38 20.66
C TYR A 1068 5.60 8.45 19.41
N ILE A 1069 6.26 8.37 18.25
CA ILE A 1069 5.69 7.88 16.99
C ILE A 1069 6.52 6.67 16.55
N VAL A 1070 5.94 5.47 16.56
CA VAL A 1070 6.58 4.26 16.02
C VAL A 1070 6.07 4.05 14.60
N ARG A 1071 7.00 3.90 13.66
CA ARG A 1071 6.75 3.53 12.27
C ARG A 1071 7.29 2.09 12.14
N GLU A 1072 6.37 1.14 12.13
CA GLU A 1072 6.62 -0.32 12.14
C GLU A 1072 7.31 -0.78 10.83
N GLU A 1073 7.79 -2.02 10.79
CA GLU A 1073 8.54 -2.55 9.64
C GLU A 1073 7.68 -2.65 8.36
N ASP A 1074 6.38 -2.89 8.52
CA ASP A 1074 5.36 -2.84 7.45
C ASP A 1074 4.81 -1.44 7.17
N ASN A 1075 5.42 -0.41 7.79
CA ASN A 1075 5.06 1.02 7.74
C ASN A 1075 3.76 1.41 8.47
N VAL A 1076 3.17 0.53 9.28
CA VAL A 1076 2.09 0.94 10.19
C VAL A 1076 2.60 2.01 11.16
N VAL A 1077 1.80 3.06 11.36
CA VAL A 1077 2.15 4.19 12.22
C VAL A 1077 1.28 4.18 13.47
N SER A 1078 1.94 4.18 14.62
CA SER A 1078 1.36 4.04 15.95
C SER A 1078 1.93 5.13 16.86
N TYR A 1079 1.09 5.97 17.48
CA TYR A 1079 1.50 7.05 18.38
C TYR A 1079 1.25 6.67 19.84
N PHE A 1080 2.20 6.97 20.73
CA PHE A 1080 2.12 6.60 22.15
C PHE A 1080 2.31 7.81 23.06
N ILE A 1081 1.45 7.91 24.07
CA ILE A 1081 1.39 8.97 25.07
C ILE A 1081 1.41 8.30 26.44
N PRO A 1082 2.60 8.10 27.05
CA PRO A 1082 2.70 7.66 28.43
C PRO A 1082 2.07 8.67 29.39
N ARG A 1083 1.56 8.18 30.51
CA ARG A 1083 0.91 8.95 31.58
C ARG A 1083 1.72 8.84 32.87
N ALA A 1084 1.51 9.78 33.79
CA ALA A 1084 2.23 9.84 35.07
C ALA A 1084 1.92 8.66 36.02
N ASP A 1085 0.84 7.91 35.77
CA ASP A 1085 0.48 6.66 36.46
C ASP A 1085 1.12 5.39 35.85
N GLY A 1086 1.92 5.54 34.79
CA GLY A 1086 2.56 4.43 34.07
C GLY A 1086 1.69 3.79 32.98
N SER A 1087 0.45 4.22 32.81
CA SER A 1087 -0.41 3.79 31.70
C SER A 1087 -0.04 4.50 30.38
N ILE A 1088 -0.50 3.94 29.26
CA ILE A 1088 -0.21 4.46 27.91
C ILE A 1088 -1.51 4.69 27.16
N VAL A 1089 -1.69 5.86 26.54
CA VAL A 1089 -2.69 6.03 25.47
C VAL A 1089 -1.99 5.85 24.12
N VAL A 1090 -2.57 5.00 23.26
CA VAL A 1090 -2.06 4.67 21.93
C VAL A 1090 -3.15 4.85 20.87
N GLY A 1091 -2.75 5.20 19.65
CA GLY A 1091 -3.65 5.28 18.50
C GLY A 1091 -2.88 5.29 17.19
N GLY A 1092 -3.58 5.14 16.06
CA GLY A 1092 -2.95 4.98 14.75
C GLY A 1092 -3.47 3.73 14.04
N ALA A 1093 -2.58 2.83 13.64
CA ALA A 1093 -2.91 1.57 12.96
C ALA A 1093 -3.66 1.71 11.62
N ASN A 1094 -3.71 2.91 11.03
CA ASN A 1094 -4.59 3.24 9.89
C ASN A 1094 -4.41 2.30 8.69
N LEU A 1095 -3.18 1.95 8.30
CA LEU A 1095 -2.93 1.04 7.16
C LEU A 1095 -3.56 -0.35 7.31
N ARG A 1096 -3.89 -0.80 8.53
CA ARG A 1096 -4.58 -2.09 8.79
C ARG A 1096 -6.05 -2.07 8.33
N TYR A 1097 -6.73 -0.91 8.42
CA TYR A 1097 -8.15 -0.75 8.05
C TYR A 1097 -8.39 0.16 6.84
N TYR A 1098 -7.36 0.86 6.34
CA TYR A 1098 -7.43 1.82 5.23
C TYR A 1098 -8.15 1.32 3.97
N THR A 1099 -8.07 0.02 3.66
CA THR A 1099 -8.73 -0.58 2.49
C THR A 1099 -10.23 -0.77 2.63
N ASP A 1100 -10.77 -0.88 3.85
CA ASP A 1100 -12.22 -0.86 4.08
C ASP A 1100 -12.66 0.59 4.31
N LEU A 1101 -12.89 1.31 3.21
CA LEU A 1101 -13.36 2.70 3.26
C LEU A 1101 -14.67 2.85 4.04
N SER A 1102 -15.53 1.83 4.13
CA SER A 1102 -16.82 1.95 4.82
C SER A 1102 -16.66 2.09 6.33
N SER A 1103 -15.66 1.43 6.93
CA SER A 1103 -15.36 1.52 8.36
C SER A 1103 -14.92 2.91 8.81
N TRP A 1104 -14.34 3.73 7.92
CA TRP A 1104 -13.68 4.97 8.31
C TRP A 1104 -13.94 6.21 7.44
N TYR A 1105 -14.03 6.11 6.11
CA TYR A 1105 -14.10 7.26 5.19
C TYR A 1105 -15.55 7.74 4.97
N ASP A 1106 -15.75 9.06 4.94
CA ASP A 1106 -17.05 9.75 5.05
C ASP A 1106 -17.96 9.24 6.18
N ASN A 1107 -17.34 8.75 7.26
CA ASN A 1107 -18.04 8.09 8.36
C ASN A 1107 -18.16 9.03 9.56
N VAL A 1108 -19.40 9.27 10.02
CA VAL A 1108 -19.75 10.15 11.14
C VAL A 1108 -20.13 9.41 12.43
N ASP A 1109 -20.12 8.07 12.39
CA ASP A 1109 -20.61 7.21 13.47
C ASP A 1109 -19.49 6.79 14.44
N ASP A 1110 -19.35 7.52 15.55
CA ASP A 1110 -18.46 7.14 16.66
C ASP A 1110 -19.12 6.23 17.71
N SER A 1111 -20.24 5.54 17.40
CA SER A 1111 -20.88 4.55 18.29
C SER A 1111 -20.24 3.16 18.25
N CYS A 1112 -19.67 2.75 17.11
CA CYS A 1112 -19.00 1.47 16.92
C CYS A 1112 -17.46 1.59 16.92
N LEU A 1113 -16.78 0.46 17.11
CA LEU A 1113 -15.33 0.31 16.93
C LEU A 1113 -14.98 0.07 15.44
N ILE A 1114 -13.69 0.19 15.11
CA ILE A 1114 -13.12 -0.30 13.85
C ILE A 1114 -12.62 -1.73 14.11
N GLU A 1115 -13.43 -2.70 13.67
CA GLU A 1115 -13.30 -4.12 14.02
C GLU A 1115 -11.92 -4.70 13.66
N GLN A 1116 -11.35 -4.29 12.52
CA GLN A 1116 -10.07 -4.78 12.01
C GLN A 1116 -8.85 -4.38 12.86
N VAL A 1117 -9.00 -3.49 13.85
CA VAL A 1117 -7.91 -2.98 14.71
C VAL A 1117 -8.26 -2.89 16.19
N LYS A 1118 -9.35 -3.51 16.66
CA LYS A 1118 -9.70 -3.50 18.09
C LYS A 1118 -8.64 -4.22 18.93
N ASP A 1119 -8.22 -5.42 18.51
CA ASP A 1119 -7.26 -6.27 19.25
C ASP A 1119 -5.78 -5.97 18.89
N HIS A 1120 -5.52 -4.99 18.01
CA HIS A 1120 -4.17 -4.75 17.45
C HIS A 1120 -3.12 -4.38 18.53
N TYR A 1121 -3.54 -3.68 19.59
CA TYR A 1121 -2.67 -3.23 20.67
C TYR A 1121 -2.55 -4.22 21.84
N ASP A 1122 -3.25 -5.37 21.80
CA ASP A 1122 -3.12 -6.40 22.83
C ASP A 1122 -1.69 -6.94 22.86
N GLY A 1123 -1.06 -6.92 24.04
CA GLY A 1123 0.34 -7.33 24.22
C GLY A 1123 1.37 -6.51 23.44
N TYR A 1124 1.02 -5.33 22.93
CA TYR A 1124 1.90 -4.53 22.06
C TYR A 1124 3.17 -4.08 22.80
N MET A 1125 3.05 -3.62 24.04
CA MET A 1125 4.20 -3.12 24.81
C MET A 1125 5.28 -4.21 24.98
N GLN A 1126 4.85 -5.43 25.30
CA GLN A 1126 5.69 -6.63 25.42
C GLN A 1126 6.40 -6.96 24.09
N ARG A 1127 5.69 -6.87 22.96
CA ARG A 1127 6.26 -7.12 21.62
C ARG A 1127 7.28 -6.07 21.20
N HIS A 1128 7.00 -4.79 21.41
CA HIS A 1128 7.72 -3.70 20.72
C HIS A 1128 8.66 -2.88 21.60
N PHE A 1129 8.51 -2.88 22.94
CA PHE A 1129 9.40 -2.14 23.86
C PHE A 1129 10.28 -3.09 24.67
N ASN A 1130 11.55 -2.73 24.85
CA ASN A 1130 12.50 -3.47 25.68
C ASN A 1130 12.23 -3.26 27.18
N GLY A 1131 12.25 -4.34 27.96
CA GLY A 1131 11.98 -4.33 29.40
C GLY A 1131 10.49 -4.38 29.78
N TRP A 1132 9.58 -4.34 28.80
CA TRP A 1132 8.13 -4.42 29.02
C TRP A 1132 7.59 -5.87 28.99
N GLU A 1133 8.42 -6.88 28.73
CA GLU A 1133 8.02 -8.27 28.50
C GLU A 1133 7.19 -8.85 29.66
N ASP A 1134 7.72 -8.75 30.89
CA ASP A 1134 7.08 -9.29 32.10
C ASP A 1134 6.05 -8.34 32.74
N SER A 1135 5.81 -7.16 32.15
CA SER A 1135 4.91 -6.14 32.71
C SER A 1135 3.48 -6.62 32.91
N GLY A 1136 3.00 -7.55 32.06
CA GLY A 1136 1.59 -7.93 32.01
C GLY A 1136 0.68 -6.82 31.48
N ALA A 1137 1.22 -5.80 30.81
CA ALA A 1137 0.44 -4.68 30.29
C ALA A 1137 -0.68 -5.14 29.34
N GLN A 1138 -1.89 -4.61 29.54
CA GLN A 1138 -3.11 -5.06 28.87
C GLN A 1138 -3.98 -3.87 28.44
N VAL A 1139 -4.82 -4.07 27.43
CA VAL A 1139 -5.81 -3.07 27.02
C VAL A 1139 -6.90 -2.96 28.09
N ASP A 1140 -7.12 -1.75 28.58
CA ASP A 1140 -8.22 -1.41 29.50
C ASP A 1140 -9.46 -0.92 28.74
N LYS A 1141 -9.24 -0.11 27.70
CA LYS A 1141 -10.32 0.62 27.03
C LYS A 1141 -10.00 0.97 25.58
N ILE A 1142 -10.98 0.83 24.70
CA ILE A 1142 -10.89 1.18 23.28
C ILE A 1142 -12.04 2.14 22.95
N TRP A 1143 -11.80 3.16 22.13
CA TRP A 1143 -12.83 4.09 21.65
C TRP A 1143 -12.53 4.61 20.25
N THR A 1144 -13.56 5.09 19.56
CA THR A 1144 -13.45 5.72 18.24
C THR A 1144 -13.69 7.22 18.31
N GLY A 1145 -13.33 7.94 17.25
CA GLY A 1145 -13.63 9.36 17.10
C GLY A 1145 -13.55 9.84 15.65
N ILE A 1146 -14.36 10.84 15.34
CA ILE A 1146 -14.46 11.40 13.98
C ILE A 1146 -13.54 12.60 13.83
N MET A 1147 -12.64 12.54 12.85
CA MET A 1147 -11.68 13.59 12.49
C MET A 1147 -12.12 14.24 11.18
N GLY A 1148 -11.96 15.56 11.05
CA GLY A 1148 -12.08 16.22 9.74
C GLY A 1148 -10.76 16.11 9.00
N TYR A 1149 -10.69 15.27 7.97
CA TYR A 1149 -9.55 15.22 7.05
C TYR A 1149 -9.84 16.14 5.86
N SER A 1150 -8.85 16.89 5.40
CA SER A 1150 -8.99 17.81 4.27
C SER A 1150 -8.37 17.27 2.98
N TRP A 1151 -8.94 17.69 1.85
CA TRP A 1151 -8.58 17.21 0.52
C TRP A 1151 -7.10 17.42 0.17
N ASP A 1152 -6.47 18.49 0.67
CA ASP A 1152 -5.04 18.81 0.48
C ASP A 1152 -4.16 18.52 1.72
N SER A 1153 -4.73 17.90 2.77
CA SER A 1153 -4.13 17.71 4.09
C SER A 1153 -3.68 18.99 4.83
N LEU A 1154 -4.23 20.16 4.48
CA LEU A 1154 -4.04 21.42 5.21
C LEU A 1154 -5.37 21.86 5.86
N PRO A 1155 -5.37 22.40 7.10
CA PRO A 1155 -6.56 22.98 7.71
C PRO A 1155 -7.25 24.05 6.83
N HIS A 1156 -8.53 24.29 7.09
CA HIS A 1156 -9.27 25.44 6.59
C HIS A 1156 -9.52 26.41 7.75
N VAL A 1157 -8.89 27.57 7.67
CA VAL A 1157 -8.93 28.64 8.68
C VAL A 1157 -9.23 29.98 7.99
N GLY A 1158 -10.00 30.85 8.65
CA GLY A 1158 -10.27 32.22 8.20
C GLY A 1158 -11.73 32.48 7.83
N ALA A 1159 -11.99 33.58 7.12
CA ALA A 1159 -13.32 33.91 6.63
C ALA A 1159 -13.82 32.89 5.59
N VAL A 1160 -15.10 32.55 5.63
CA VAL A 1160 -15.73 31.63 4.65
C VAL A 1160 -15.80 32.33 3.28
N PRO A 1161 -15.30 31.73 2.18
CA PRO A 1161 -15.17 32.44 0.91
C PRO A 1161 -16.52 32.91 0.34
N GLY A 1162 -16.71 34.23 0.27
CA GLY A 1162 -17.92 34.89 -0.22
C GLY A 1162 -19.02 35.13 0.83
N GLU A 1163 -18.73 34.94 2.12
CA GLU A 1163 -19.72 34.95 3.21
C GLU A 1163 -19.33 35.90 4.34
N ASP A 1164 -19.43 37.22 4.13
CA ASP A 1164 -18.94 38.22 5.10
C ASP A 1164 -19.58 38.09 6.49
N GLY A 1165 -18.73 37.94 7.51
CA GLY A 1165 -19.13 37.70 8.90
C GLY A 1165 -19.17 36.23 9.31
N GLN A 1166 -18.92 35.30 8.38
CA GLN A 1166 -18.78 33.87 8.65
C GLN A 1166 -17.30 33.44 8.62
N TYR A 1167 -16.86 32.64 9.59
CA TYR A 1167 -15.47 32.20 9.75
C TYR A 1167 -15.40 30.70 10.09
N VAL A 1168 -14.32 30.01 9.73
CA VAL A 1168 -14.16 28.55 9.93
C VAL A 1168 -12.82 28.19 10.57
N LEU A 1169 -12.84 27.11 11.38
CA LEU A 1169 -11.70 26.40 11.96
C LEU A 1169 -11.97 24.89 11.84
N ALA A 1170 -11.60 24.27 10.71
CA ALA A 1170 -11.93 22.86 10.43
C ALA A 1170 -10.88 22.15 9.58
N GLY A 1171 -10.96 20.81 9.50
CA GLY A 1171 -10.13 20.00 8.60
C GLY A 1171 -8.72 19.73 9.13
N PHE A 1172 -8.56 19.55 10.45
CA PHE A 1172 -7.25 19.42 11.11
C PHE A 1172 -6.56 18.04 10.97
N ASN A 1173 -7.02 17.14 10.08
CA ASN A 1173 -6.32 15.90 9.67
C ASN A 1173 -5.84 14.96 10.81
N GLY A 1174 -6.52 14.98 11.97
CA GLY A 1174 -6.09 14.26 13.18
C GLY A 1174 -4.94 14.93 13.96
N HIS A 1175 -4.28 15.94 13.39
CA HIS A 1175 -3.09 16.63 13.91
C HIS A 1175 -3.40 18.03 14.48
N GLY A 1176 -4.61 18.21 15.03
CA GLY A 1176 -5.08 19.53 15.50
C GLY A 1176 -4.43 20.05 16.79
N MET A 1177 -3.79 19.18 17.58
CA MET A 1177 -3.19 19.57 18.87
C MET A 1177 -2.16 20.72 18.74
N PRO A 1178 -1.16 20.65 17.85
CA PRO A 1178 -0.19 21.73 17.59
C PRO A 1178 -0.67 22.80 16.59
N GLN A 1179 -1.96 22.83 16.21
CA GLN A 1179 -2.45 23.75 15.15
C GLN A 1179 -3.61 24.66 15.61
N VAL A 1180 -4.47 24.18 16.51
CA VAL A 1180 -5.79 24.80 16.75
C VAL A 1180 -5.74 26.11 17.54
N PHE A 1181 -4.89 26.24 18.56
CA PHE A 1181 -4.96 27.36 19.52
C PHE A 1181 -4.56 28.70 18.91
N LEU A 1182 -3.40 28.77 18.24
CA LEU A 1182 -2.97 29.99 17.55
C LEU A 1182 -3.80 30.26 16.28
N SER A 1183 -4.36 29.24 15.62
CA SER A 1183 -5.36 29.45 14.56
C SER A 1183 -6.64 30.06 15.10
N ALA A 1184 -7.08 29.65 16.30
CA ALA A 1184 -8.21 30.24 17.00
C ALA A 1184 -7.95 31.68 17.46
N LEU A 1185 -6.72 32.03 17.86
CA LEU A 1185 -6.29 33.41 18.07
C LEU A 1185 -6.38 34.24 16.78
N GLY A 1186 -5.87 33.71 15.66
CA GLY A 1186 -5.94 34.39 14.37
C GLY A 1186 -7.39 34.68 13.94
N VAL A 1187 -8.28 33.69 14.08
CA VAL A 1187 -9.72 33.87 13.83
C VAL A 1187 -10.37 34.81 14.84
N ALA A 1188 -9.99 34.80 16.12
CA ALA A 1188 -10.50 35.76 17.09
C ALA A 1188 -10.12 37.20 16.70
N LYS A 1189 -8.90 37.45 16.21
CA LYS A 1189 -8.50 38.77 15.67
C LYS A 1189 -9.27 39.14 14.40
N MET A 1190 -9.47 38.23 13.46
CA MET A 1190 -10.30 38.48 12.25
C MET A 1190 -11.77 38.76 12.62
N VAL A 1191 -12.30 38.07 13.63
CA VAL A 1191 -13.66 38.26 14.15
C VAL A 1191 -13.79 39.60 14.88
N GLN A 1192 -12.85 39.97 15.74
CA GLN A 1192 -12.97 41.16 16.58
C GLN A 1192 -12.40 42.42 15.90
N ASN A 1193 -11.13 42.40 15.52
CA ASN A 1193 -10.39 43.55 15.02
C ASN A 1193 -10.66 43.84 13.53
N GLY A 1194 -11.23 42.88 12.79
CA GLY A 1194 -11.50 43.02 11.35
C GLY A 1194 -10.24 43.07 10.48
N ILE A 1195 -9.13 42.48 10.95
CA ILE A 1195 -7.91 42.31 10.16
C ILE A 1195 -8.07 41.22 9.10
N GLU A 1196 -7.27 41.31 8.04
CA GLU A 1196 -7.17 40.27 7.01
C GLU A 1196 -6.42 39.02 7.51
N PHE A 1197 -6.51 37.93 6.77
CA PHE A 1197 -5.91 36.65 7.16
C PHE A 1197 -4.38 36.72 7.27
N GLU A 1198 -3.75 37.47 6.37
CA GLU A 1198 -2.30 37.63 6.24
C GLU A 1198 -1.69 38.27 7.50
N ASP A 1199 -2.42 39.18 8.16
CA ASP A 1199 -2.02 39.83 9.42
C ASP A 1199 -2.40 39.01 10.67
N ALA A 1200 -3.20 37.96 10.52
CA ALA A 1200 -3.72 37.18 11.65
C ALA A 1200 -2.66 36.33 12.36
N GLY A 1201 -1.51 36.08 11.71
CA GLY A 1201 -0.42 35.26 12.24
C GLY A 1201 -0.67 33.75 12.14
N VAL A 1202 -1.44 33.32 11.13
CA VAL A 1202 -1.74 31.92 10.81
C VAL A 1202 -1.01 31.54 9.51
N PRO A 1203 -0.46 30.32 9.36
CA PRO A 1203 0.24 29.93 8.14
C PRO A 1203 -0.61 30.16 6.89
N ARG A 1204 -0.02 30.81 5.88
CA ARG A 1204 -0.66 31.17 4.61
C ARG A 1204 -1.25 29.96 3.85
N LEU A 1205 -0.76 28.75 4.13
CA LEU A 1205 -1.31 27.49 3.59
C LEU A 1205 -2.61 27.01 4.28
N PHE A 1206 -2.95 27.54 5.46
CA PHE A 1206 -4.19 27.18 6.18
C PHE A 1206 -5.37 28.05 5.76
N GLN A 1207 -5.13 29.16 5.03
CA GLN A 1207 -6.17 30.06 4.54
C GLN A 1207 -7.21 29.28 3.74
N THR A 1208 -8.48 29.37 4.13
CA THR A 1208 -9.57 28.83 3.33
C THR A 1208 -9.88 29.80 2.20
N THR A 1209 -9.79 29.34 0.95
CA THR A 1209 -10.01 30.17 -0.24
C THR A 1209 -10.97 29.49 -1.20
N LYS A 1210 -11.62 30.28 -2.07
CA LYS A 1210 -12.49 29.77 -3.12
C LYS A 1210 -11.74 28.75 -3.99
N ASP A 1211 -10.52 29.09 -4.40
CA ASP A 1211 -9.60 28.23 -5.16
C ASP A 1211 -9.34 26.87 -4.48
N ARG A 1212 -9.17 26.81 -3.16
CA ARG A 1212 -8.99 25.53 -2.45
C ARG A 1212 -10.27 24.69 -2.48
N LEU A 1213 -11.44 25.29 -2.31
CA LEU A 1213 -12.73 24.60 -2.40
C LEU A 1213 -13.01 24.10 -3.83
N GLU A 1214 -12.69 24.91 -4.85
CA GLU A 1214 -12.83 24.52 -6.26
C GLU A 1214 -11.81 23.46 -6.67
N LYS A 1215 -10.56 23.51 -6.17
CA LYS A 1215 -9.56 22.44 -6.37
C LYS A 1215 -9.97 21.12 -5.72
N ALA A 1216 -10.60 21.15 -4.54
CA ALA A 1216 -11.14 19.95 -3.91
C ALA A 1216 -12.32 19.37 -4.72
N LYS A 1217 -13.26 20.22 -5.12
CA LYS A 1217 -14.46 19.83 -5.89
C LYS A 1217 -14.15 19.30 -7.30
N ASN A 1218 -13.15 19.88 -7.96
CA ASN A 1218 -12.76 19.51 -9.33
C ASN A 1218 -11.55 18.56 -9.38
N GLY A 1219 -11.01 18.19 -8.22
CA GLY A 1219 -9.84 17.33 -8.07
C GLY A 1219 -10.16 15.84 -8.12
N HIS A 1220 -9.15 15.00 -7.91
CA HIS A 1220 -9.40 13.56 -7.82
C HIS A 1220 -10.13 13.18 -6.52
N PHE A 1221 -11.03 12.19 -6.63
CA PHE A 1221 -11.86 11.70 -5.53
C PHE A 1221 -11.06 11.42 -4.26
N GLY A 1222 -11.52 11.97 -3.14
CA GLY A 1222 -10.92 11.81 -1.82
C GLY A 1222 -9.54 12.46 -1.62
N GLY A 1223 -9.01 13.23 -2.58
CA GLY A 1223 -7.81 14.03 -2.40
C GLY A 1223 -6.62 13.26 -1.83
N ASP A 1224 -5.88 13.90 -0.93
CA ASP A 1224 -4.79 13.29 -0.17
C ASP A 1224 -5.24 12.22 0.82
N ILE A 1225 -6.50 12.30 1.27
CA ILE A 1225 -7.13 11.38 2.23
C ILE A 1225 -7.08 9.94 1.69
N LEU A 1226 -7.27 9.79 0.37
CA LEU A 1226 -7.19 8.50 -0.33
C LEU A 1226 -5.86 8.28 -1.08
N ALA A 1227 -4.98 9.28 -1.18
CA ALA A 1227 -3.72 9.18 -1.92
C ALA A 1227 -2.53 8.60 -1.13
N ILE A 1228 -2.72 8.11 0.10
CA ILE A 1228 -1.64 7.62 1.01
C ILE A 1228 -0.88 6.38 0.48
N LYS A 1229 -1.26 5.83 -0.69
CA LYS A 1229 -0.56 4.75 -1.41
C LYS A 1229 0.09 5.18 -2.75
N ARG A 1230 0.49 6.44 -2.90
CA ARG A 1230 1.23 6.95 -4.08
C ARG A 1230 2.70 7.21 -3.80
#